data_AF-A0A2H8TVK4-F1
#
_entry.id   AF-A0A2H8TVK4-F1
#
_cell.length_a   1.000
_cell.length_b   1.000
_cell.length_c   1.000
_cell.angle_alpha   90.00
_cell.angle_beta   90.00
_cell.angle_gamma   90.00
#
_symmetry.space_group_name_H-M   'P 1'
#
loop_
_entity.id
_entity.type
_entity.pdbx_description
1 polymer ?
#
loop_
_entity_poly.entity_id
_entity_poly.type
_entity_poly.pdbx_seq_one_letter_code
_entity_poly.pdbx_strand_id
1 'polypeptide(L)'
;MDHLISPSFHNHLKNFIIAAKQYSYCHDESSLNGVLCSLQILGQLSNEFTLNSKDTLRHEFFINLYELMRNTNDDSEIMWAAVNFLQSIVKQGFFHSTILNSNGLTLILTKLLKDELALDKKIKILKLLQELTYKMKLQWQESHSSELITLLIKWISTEDKDLISLSLGVLVNVCCKNKFAMFTLVKCTHSKSFMRLLLKLQSDDIFIKVQVYKLLLILEHVSGQIPQVDVNNLIDVTFVVLEEGLKLKNVFVLRHAVDFFIDISEHSRWKNSVLEYEGYKTNLIKILESMNNFKCIEKTHNNYHIILQSVDLLLQFIHHVVQFKNEDLIILYPKIIMYILHWTQFSNLHEQSISILQTITINVRSYNSYMDQTLQCDIYENLEKCLYVLLMILFEPNKNVENDSNICIWNKHAICLRFLQEMLKIQQLYEIIDENLNISSLQSLFHSLILIDINNLNDLQNVTFVYIEALCFLSELVAKNPTWMSLYSEILNQKHVYRVLAFIIYRGSKNMKQKVLDLITKFSQQSTLMLSDCLEEIEQLSLAKVKIVTENSVETAIKPMCTFAQEEQIQMFIDKLENIFNSNEILSIKSSNVIMLYQYKMNTLKQTEVWLKQSLDNASEEITRLNYKIVCLNSESMQLNQMLLDDHKEIEELTTENENLKKKLNDITEQFATTSNNFAKLSQNYESKRQIIQEQNTSIKNLEKQLEELRLESDEMKADLLNQLKNEKAENKIQVSKLEQQLMEKQSIVNEKTEEINNKISFIKNLENISLEKDKDIIDLRKQLQEQQRVREMISQMLAATSSKP
;
A
#
# COMPACT_ATOMS: atom_id res chain seq x y z
N MET A 1 -38.33 6.81 8.26
CA MET A 1 -38.99 5.87 7.32
C MET A 1 -37.96 5.55 6.23
N ASP A 2 -38.14 4.43 5.52
CA ASP A 2 -37.37 4.00 4.33
C ASP A 2 -36.28 2.94 4.53
N HIS A 3 -36.67 1.79 5.09
CA HIS A 3 -36.07 0.48 4.75
C HIS A 3 -37.13 -0.62 4.54
N LEU A 4 -38.36 -0.22 4.18
CA LEU A 4 -39.29 -1.14 3.52
C LEU A 4 -38.70 -1.45 2.14
N ILE A 5 -38.20 -2.67 1.96
CA ILE A 5 -37.87 -3.21 0.63
C ILE A 5 -39.07 -2.94 -0.28
N SER A 6 -38.85 -2.36 -1.45
CA SER A 6 -39.97 -2.11 -2.36
C SER A 6 -40.68 -3.45 -2.64
N PRO A 7 -42.01 -3.57 -2.48
CA PRO A 7 -42.68 -4.85 -2.66
C PRO A 7 -42.47 -5.42 -4.08
N SER A 8 -42.17 -4.54 -5.04
CA SER A 8 -41.57 -4.86 -6.35
C SER A 8 -40.26 -5.67 -6.25
N PHE A 9 -39.20 -5.16 -5.62
CA PHE A 9 -37.89 -5.79 -5.59
C PHE A 9 -37.91 -7.19 -4.95
N HIS A 10 -38.61 -7.33 -3.82
CA HIS A 10 -38.80 -8.62 -3.15
C HIS A 10 -39.52 -9.65 -4.05
N ASN A 11 -40.53 -9.21 -4.81
CA ASN A 11 -41.22 -10.05 -5.77
C ASN A 11 -40.33 -10.40 -6.98
N HIS A 12 -39.48 -9.48 -7.46
CA HIS A 12 -38.53 -9.79 -8.54
C HIS A 12 -37.47 -10.81 -8.12
N LEU A 13 -36.95 -10.78 -6.88
CA LEU A 13 -36.07 -11.83 -6.36
C LEU A 13 -36.75 -13.20 -6.33
N LYS A 14 -37.99 -13.27 -5.81
CA LYS A 14 -38.78 -14.51 -5.80
C LYS A 14 -39.09 -15.03 -7.19
N ASN A 15 -39.48 -14.15 -8.11
CA ASN A 15 -39.76 -14.51 -9.50
C ASN A 15 -38.53 -15.06 -10.21
N PHE A 16 -37.33 -14.49 -9.97
CA PHE A 16 -36.08 -15.07 -10.45
C PHE A 16 -35.86 -16.48 -9.90
N ILE A 17 -35.98 -16.69 -8.58
CA ILE A 17 -35.74 -18.00 -7.96
C ILE A 17 -36.70 -19.06 -8.54
N ILE A 18 -37.97 -18.72 -8.74
CA ILE A 18 -38.96 -19.61 -9.36
C ILE A 18 -38.60 -19.91 -10.81
N ALA A 19 -38.32 -18.88 -11.61
CA ALA A 19 -37.99 -19.03 -13.03
C ALA A 19 -36.68 -19.80 -13.26
N ALA A 20 -35.64 -19.56 -12.43
CA ALA A 20 -34.35 -20.25 -12.51
C ALA A 20 -34.48 -21.74 -12.16
N LYS A 21 -35.27 -22.08 -11.14
CA LYS A 21 -35.60 -23.48 -10.81
C LYS A 21 -36.41 -24.14 -11.93
N GLN A 22 -37.44 -23.49 -12.45
CA GLN A 22 -38.24 -24.01 -13.57
C GLN A 22 -37.39 -24.24 -14.82
N TYR A 23 -36.54 -23.29 -15.21
CA TYR A 23 -35.62 -23.43 -16.34
C TYR A 23 -34.65 -24.60 -16.14
N SER A 24 -34.18 -24.84 -14.91
CA SER A 24 -33.28 -25.95 -14.59
C SER A 24 -33.94 -27.34 -14.68
N TYR A 25 -35.28 -27.42 -14.65
CA TYR A 25 -36.02 -28.68 -14.81
C TYR A 25 -36.62 -28.86 -16.22
N CYS A 26 -37.08 -27.78 -16.85
CA CYS A 26 -37.92 -27.85 -18.05
C CYS A 26 -37.26 -27.29 -19.32
N HIS A 27 -36.23 -26.43 -19.19
CA HIS A 27 -35.55 -25.75 -20.31
C HIS A 27 -36.50 -25.06 -21.32
N ASP A 28 -37.65 -24.56 -20.85
CA ASP A 28 -38.68 -23.94 -21.68
C ASP A 28 -38.40 -22.46 -21.99
N GLU A 29 -38.90 -22.00 -23.14
CA GLU A 29 -38.72 -20.62 -23.62
C GLU A 29 -39.41 -19.58 -22.71
N SER A 30 -40.48 -19.96 -22.02
CA SER A 30 -41.16 -19.11 -21.03
C SER A 30 -40.31 -18.85 -19.78
N SER A 31 -39.70 -19.89 -19.20
CA SER A 31 -38.81 -19.73 -18.05
C SER A 31 -37.49 -19.05 -18.41
N LEU A 32 -36.94 -19.30 -19.62
CA LEU A 32 -35.82 -18.55 -20.19
C LEU A 32 -36.11 -17.03 -20.20
N ASN A 33 -37.22 -16.62 -20.80
CA ASN A 33 -37.62 -15.21 -20.84
C ASN A 33 -37.91 -14.64 -19.44
N GLY A 34 -38.48 -15.44 -18.54
CA GLY A 34 -38.70 -15.07 -17.13
C GLY A 34 -37.39 -14.80 -16.38
N VAL A 35 -36.37 -15.63 -16.58
CA VAL A 35 -35.01 -15.45 -16.03
C VAL A 35 -34.35 -14.19 -16.59
N LEU A 36 -34.34 -14.02 -17.92
CA LEU A 36 -33.70 -12.88 -18.59
C LEU A 36 -34.32 -11.54 -18.15
N CYS A 37 -35.65 -11.46 -18.15
CA CYS A 37 -36.40 -10.27 -17.71
C CYS A 37 -36.12 -9.97 -16.23
N SER A 38 -36.11 -10.98 -15.36
CA SER A 38 -35.84 -10.80 -13.93
C SER A 38 -34.41 -10.30 -13.68
N LEU A 39 -33.40 -10.85 -14.36
CA LEU A 39 -32.01 -10.37 -14.25
C LEU A 39 -31.82 -8.94 -14.76
N GLN A 40 -32.50 -8.57 -15.84
CA GLN A 40 -32.43 -7.21 -16.39
C GLN A 40 -33.04 -6.18 -15.43
N ILE A 41 -34.22 -6.49 -14.84
CA ILE A 41 -34.89 -5.62 -13.86
C ILE A 41 -34.06 -5.52 -12.58
N LEU A 42 -33.57 -6.65 -12.04
CA LEU A 42 -32.73 -6.66 -10.83
C LEU A 42 -31.39 -5.93 -11.04
N GLY A 43 -30.85 -5.91 -12.27
CA GLY A 43 -29.67 -5.12 -12.62
C GLY A 43 -29.92 -3.61 -12.57
N GLN A 44 -31.10 -3.17 -13.00
CA GLN A 44 -31.54 -1.77 -12.89
C GLN A 44 -31.81 -1.37 -11.44
N LEU A 45 -32.39 -2.28 -10.64
CA LEU A 45 -32.62 -2.11 -9.20
C LEU A 45 -31.38 -2.47 -8.34
N SER A 46 -30.17 -2.44 -8.90
CA SER A 46 -28.93 -2.83 -8.21
C SER A 46 -28.64 -2.00 -6.95
N ASN A 47 -29.17 -0.77 -6.85
CA ASN A 47 -29.09 0.08 -5.66
C ASN A 47 -29.78 -0.53 -4.42
N GLU A 48 -30.79 -1.40 -4.60
CA GLU A 48 -31.54 -2.04 -3.51
C GLU A 48 -30.85 -3.33 -2.98
N PHE A 49 -29.69 -3.73 -3.51
CA PHE A 49 -28.88 -4.86 -3.02
C PHE A 49 -27.96 -4.48 -1.83
N THR A 50 -28.53 -3.93 -0.76
CA THR A 50 -27.85 -3.86 0.55
C THR A 50 -28.02 -5.17 1.31
N LEU A 51 -26.99 -6.03 1.32
CA LEU A 51 -27.10 -7.34 1.95
C LEU A 51 -27.03 -7.24 3.48
N ASN A 52 -28.14 -7.52 4.16
CA ASN A 52 -28.13 -7.86 5.59
C ASN A 52 -27.90 -9.36 5.75
N SER A 53 -27.10 -9.75 6.75
CA SER A 53 -26.64 -11.12 6.99
C SER A 53 -27.72 -12.16 7.30
N LYS A 54 -29.00 -11.74 7.43
CA LYS A 54 -30.16 -12.60 7.66
C LYS A 54 -31.13 -12.69 6.47
N ASP A 55 -30.86 -12.02 5.34
CA ASP A 55 -31.76 -12.06 4.17
C ASP A 55 -31.60 -13.36 3.39
N THR A 56 -32.30 -14.40 3.84
CA THR A 56 -32.32 -15.74 3.24
C THR A 56 -32.70 -15.74 1.76
N LEU A 57 -33.51 -14.79 1.29
CA LEU A 57 -33.93 -14.71 -0.11
C LEU A 57 -32.82 -14.19 -1.01
N ARG A 58 -32.03 -13.21 -0.55
CA ARG A 58 -30.82 -12.79 -1.30
C ARG A 58 -29.75 -13.88 -1.32
N HIS A 59 -29.61 -14.64 -0.23
CA HIS A 59 -28.72 -15.82 -0.19
C HIS A 59 -29.17 -16.90 -1.19
N GLU A 60 -30.46 -17.24 -1.18
CA GLU A 60 -31.05 -18.20 -2.11
C GLU A 60 -30.93 -17.73 -3.57
N PHE A 61 -31.15 -16.44 -3.84
CA PHE A 61 -30.96 -15.85 -5.17
C PHE A 61 -29.53 -16.09 -5.71
N PHE A 62 -28.48 -15.81 -4.93
CA PHE A 62 -27.09 -16.01 -5.38
C PHE A 62 -26.73 -17.49 -5.56
N ILE A 63 -27.28 -18.39 -4.75
CA ILE A 63 -27.09 -19.85 -4.93
C ILE A 63 -27.71 -20.30 -6.26
N ASN A 64 -28.98 -19.93 -6.52
CA ASN A 64 -29.66 -20.29 -7.78
C ASN A 64 -28.98 -19.64 -9.00
N LEU A 65 -28.47 -18.41 -8.87
CA LEU A 65 -27.70 -17.75 -9.93
C LEU A 65 -26.40 -18.52 -10.25
N TYR A 66 -25.68 -18.96 -9.22
CA TYR A 66 -24.46 -19.76 -9.39
C TYR A 66 -24.74 -21.12 -10.04
N GLU A 67 -25.77 -21.85 -9.59
CA GLU A 67 -26.15 -23.14 -10.18
C GLU A 67 -26.59 -22.99 -11.64
N LEU A 68 -27.35 -21.94 -11.95
CA LEU A 68 -27.77 -21.59 -13.31
C LEU A 68 -26.57 -21.28 -14.21
N MET A 69 -25.62 -20.47 -13.76
CA MET A 69 -24.38 -20.18 -14.50
C MET A 69 -23.49 -21.42 -14.67
N ARG A 70 -23.46 -22.33 -13.69
CA ARG A 70 -22.67 -23.57 -13.76
C ARG A 70 -23.20 -24.55 -14.81
N ASN A 71 -24.52 -24.62 -14.98
CA ASN A 71 -25.20 -25.59 -15.83
C ASN A 71 -25.54 -25.07 -17.24
N THR A 72 -25.29 -23.79 -17.53
CA THR A 72 -25.56 -23.18 -18.84
C THR A 72 -24.31 -23.15 -19.73
N ASN A 73 -24.53 -23.20 -21.05
CA ASN A 73 -23.45 -23.13 -22.03
C ASN A 73 -22.80 -21.73 -22.04
N ASP A 74 -21.49 -21.69 -22.28
CA ASP A 74 -20.65 -20.48 -22.25
C ASP A 74 -21.19 -19.33 -23.16
N ASP A 75 -21.81 -19.68 -24.30
CA ASP A 75 -22.37 -18.71 -25.26
C ASP A 75 -23.86 -18.39 -25.06
N SER A 76 -24.49 -18.92 -24.01
CA SER A 76 -25.93 -18.71 -23.76
C SER A 76 -26.28 -17.26 -23.38
N GLU A 77 -27.48 -16.82 -23.74
CA GLU A 77 -27.98 -15.49 -23.36
C GLU A 77 -28.11 -15.36 -21.84
N ILE A 78 -28.44 -16.44 -21.13
CA ILE A 78 -28.48 -16.49 -19.65
C ILE A 78 -27.11 -16.16 -19.05
N MET A 79 -26.04 -16.79 -19.55
CA MET A 79 -24.67 -16.54 -19.07
C MET A 79 -24.31 -15.06 -19.22
N TRP A 80 -24.60 -14.45 -20.37
CA TRP A 80 -24.32 -13.04 -20.61
C TRP A 80 -25.24 -12.08 -19.84
N ALA A 81 -26.51 -12.45 -19.60
CA ALA A 81 -27.41 -11.71 -18.72
C ALA A 81 -26.93 -11.71 -17.26
N ALA A 82 -26.48 -12.88 -16.76
CA ALA A 82 -25.89 -13.01 -15.43
C ALA A 82 -24.60 -12.20 -15.28
N VAL A 83 -23.71 -12.22 -16.28
CA VAL A 83 -22.50 -11.38 -16.33
C VAL A 83 -22.85 -9.88 -16.30
N ASN A 84 -23.84 -9.43 -17.08
CA ASN A 84 -24.28 -8.03 -17.08
C ASN A 84 -24.92 -7.62 -15.74
N PHE A 85 -25.66 -8.52 -15.10
CA PHE A 85 -26.24 -8.32 -13.76
C PHE A 85 -25.14 -8.19 -12.70
N LEU A 86 -24.17 -9.12 -12.65
CA LEU A 86 -23.01 -9.03 -11.75
C LEU A 86 -22.21 -7.74 -11.98
N GLN A 87 -22.04 -7.32 -13.24
CA GLN A 87 -21.36 -6.07 -13.57
C GLN A 87 -22.14 -4.84 -13.08
N SER A 88 -23.46 -4.92 -13.02
CA SER A 88 -24.31 -3.87 -12.45
C SER A 88 -24.16 -3.78 -10.94
N ILE A 89 -24.02 -4.91 -10.22
CA ILE A 89 -23.69 -4.92 -8.78
C ILE A 89 -22.28 -4.35 -8.53
N VAL A 90 -21.27 -4.76 -9.32
CA VAL A 90 -19.89 -4.22 -9.19
C VAL A 90 -19.87 -2.70 -9.26
N LYS A 91 -20.64 -2.10 -10.18
CA LYS A 91 -20.74 -0.63 -10.31
C LYS A 91 -21.26 0.07 -9.05
N GLN A 92 -22.01 -0.62 -8.18
CA GLN A 92 -22.49 -0.05 -6.91
C GLN A 92 -21.46 -0.17 -5.76
N GLY A 93 -20.35 -0.89 -5.97
CA GLY A 93 -19.27 -1.08 -4.99
C GLY A 93 -19.52 -2.16 -3.93
N PHE A 94 -20.76 -2.57 -3.66
CA PHE A 94 -21.12 -3.51 -2.57
C PHE A 94 -20.71 -4.98 -2.78
N PHE A 95 -19.82 -5.26 -3.71
CA PHE A 95 -19.65 -6.61 -4.26
C PHE A 95 -19.06 -7.64 -3.27
N HIS A 96 -18.10 -7.23 -2.43
CA HIS A 96 -17.39 -8.12 -1.48
C HIS A 96 -18.23 -8.63 -0.31
N SER A 97 -19.18 -7.84 0.20
CA SER A 97 -20.04 -8.22 1.34
C SER A 97 -21.25 -9.08 0.96
N THR A 98 -21.49 -9.24 -0.34
CA THR A 98 -22.83 -9.55 -0.88
C THR A 98 -22.89 -10.94 -1.52
N ILE A 99 -21.76 -11.48 -1.98
CA ILE A 99 -21.72 -12.72 -2.77
C ILE A 99 -21.17 -13.88 -1.94
N LEU A 100 -22.07 -14.81 -1.59
CA LEU A 100 -21.67 -16.16 -1.18
C LEU A 100 -21.18 -16.92 -2.42
N ASN A 101 -20.16 -17.77 -2.25
CA ASN A 101 -19.53 -18.57 -3.32
C ASN A 101 -18.81 -17.75 -4.42
N SER A 102 -18.21 -16.62 -4.04
CA SER A 102 -17.32 -15.82 -4.90
C SER A 102 -16.17 -16.64 -5.54
N ASN A 103 -15.66 -17.69 -4.86
CA ASN A 103 -14.72 -18.66 -5.45
C ASN A 103 -15.31 -19.35 -6.69
N GLY A 104 -16.52 -19.90 -6.57
CA GLY A 104 -17.18 -20.64 -7.67
C GLY A 104 -17.51 -19.74 -8.87
N LEU A 105 -17.92 -18.49 -8.63
CA LEU A 105 -18.12 -17.51 -9.70
C LEU A 105 -16.80 -17.11 -10.37
N THR A 106 -15.69 -17.06 -9.62
CA THR A 106 -14.35 -16.81 -10.19
C THR A 106 -13.97 -17.92 -11.18
N LEU A 107 -14.23 -19.19 -10.83
CA LEU A 107 -13.98 -20.34 -11.70
C LEU A 107 -14.83 -20.29 -12.99
N ILE A 108 -16.13 -20.00 -12.88
CA ILE A 108 -17.02 -19.89 -14.05
C ILE A 108 -16.55 -18.76 -14.99
N LEU A 109 -16.25 -17.58 -14.45
CA LEU A 109 -15.78 -16.44 -15.24
C LEU A 109 -14.39 -16.70 -15.85
N THR A 110 -13.54 -17.48 -15.18
CA THR A 110 -12.25 -17.92 -15.73
C THR A 110 -12.44 -18.86 -16.92
N LYS A 111 -13.34 -19.85 -16.83
CA LYS A 111 -13.69 -20.75 -17.94
C LYS A 111 -14.33 -20.02 -19.13
N LEU A 112 -15.13 -18.99 -18.85
CA LEU A 112 -15.74 -18.14 -19.87
C LEU A 112 -14.67 -17.35 -20.66
N LEU A 113 -13.52 -17.07 -20.05
CA LEU A 113 -12.48 -16.21 -20.58
C LEU A 113 -11.65 -16.92 -21.69
N LYS A 114 -12.07 -16.76 -22.94
CA LYS A 114 -11.39 -17.33 -24.12
C LYS A 114 -10.74 -16.24 -24.98
N ASP A 115 -9.68 -16.58 -25.70
CA ASP A 115 -8.95 -15.60 -26.52
C ASP A 115 -9.70 -15.18 -27.79
N GLU A 116 -10.65 -15.98 -28.24
CA GLU A 116 -11.51 -15.68 -29.41
C GLU A 116 -12.63 -14.67 -29.09
N LEU A 117 -12.81 -14.30 -27.83
CA LEU A 117 -13.83 -13.32 -27.43
C LEU A 117 -13.54 -11.91 -27.98
N ALA A 118 -14.61 -11.19 -28.31
CA ALA A 118 -14.54 -9.75 -28.59
C ALA A 118 -13.96 -8.97 -27.40
N LEU A 119 -13.24 -7.87 -27.68
CA LEU A 119 -12.54 -7.06 -26.67
C LEU A 119 -13.47 -6.58 -25.54
N ASP A 120 -14.68 -6.10 -25.86
CA ASP A 120 -15.68 -5.69 -24.87
C ASP A 120 -16.05 -6.82 -23.89
N LYS A 121 -16.18 -8.05 -24.42
CA LYS A 121 -16.48 -9.24 -23.62
C LYS A 121 -15.31 -9.58 -22.68
N LYS A 122 -14.06 -9.53 -23.17
CA LYS A 122 -12.85 -9.69 -22.34
C LYS A 122 -12.79 -8.65 -21.21
N ILE A 123 -12.97 -7.37 -21.54
CA ILE A 123 -12.96 -6.25 -20.59
C ILE A 123 -14.06 -6.39 -19.52
N LYS A 124 -15.27 -6.83 -19.90
CA LYS A 124 -16.36 -7.10 -18.94
C LYS A 124 -15.99 -8.18 -17.93
N ILE A 125 -15.47 -9.32 -18.40
CA ILE A 125 -15.10 -10.44 -17.53
C ILE A 125 -13.92 -10.06 -16.62
N LEU A 126 -12.89 -9.39 -17.15
CA LEU A 126 -11.74 -8.97 -16.36
C LEU A 126 -12.13 -7.98 -15.25
N LYS A 127 -13.06 -7.04 -15.50
CA LYS A 127 -13.59 -6.13 -14.45
C LYS A 127 -14.30 -6.89 -13.32
N LEU A 128 -14.99 -7.99 -13.62
CA LEU A 128 -15.60 -8.87 -12.60
C LEU A 128 -14.53 -9.68 -11.85
N LEU A 129 -13.57 -10.27 -12.57
CA LEU A 129 -12.47 -11.03 -11.96
C LEU A 129 -11.60 -10.14 -11.07
N GLN A 130 -11.38 -8.87 -11.42
CA GLN A 130 -10.60 -7.92 -10.62
C GLN A 130 -11.28 -7.60 -9.28
N GLU A 131 -12.62 -7.53 -9.25
CA GLU A 131 -13.36 -7.46 -7.98
C GLU A 131 -13.25 -8.78 -7.22
N LEU A 132 -13.66 -9.89 -7.84
CA LEU A 132 -13.75 -11.19 -7.17
C LEU A 132 -12.42 -11.60 -6.53
N THR A 133 -11.31 -11.49 -7.27
CA THR A 133 -9.98 -11.94 -6.81
C THR A 133 -9.35 -11.06 -5.73
N TYR A 134 -9.86 -9.85 -5.49
CA TYR A 134 -9.23 -8.91 -4.55
C TYR A 134 -9.32 -9.39 -3.10
N LYS A 135 -8.16 -9.46 -2.42
CA LYS A 135 -7.98 -9.98 -1.04
C LYS A 135 -8.50 -11.42 -0.81
N MET A 136 -8.81 -12.16 -1.87
CA MET A 136 -9.13 -13.58 -1.78
C MET A 136 -7.88 -14.42 -1.48
N LYS A 137 -7.99 -15.26 -0.45
CA LYS A 137 -7.13 -16.43 -0.32
C LYS A 137 -7.67 -17.52 -1.26
N LEU A 138 -7.33 -17.39 -2.55
CA LEU A 138 -7.69 -18.39 -3.56
C LEU A 138 -7.25 -19.77 -3.10
N GLN A 139 -8.23 -20.66 -2.95
CA GLN A 139 -8.06 -21.94 -2.31
C GLN A 139 -7.83 -23.02 -3.37
N TRP A 140 -6.56 -23.42 -3.49
CA TRP A 140 -6.08 -24.69 -4.06
C TRP A 140 -6.05 -24.87 -5.60
N GLN A 141 -5.08 -25.71 -6.01
CA GLN A 141 -4.98 -26.71 -7.10
C GLN A 141 -5.92 -26.73 -8.34
N GLU A 142 -6.71 -25.71 -8.65
CA GLU A 142 -7.61 -25.73 -9.81
C GLU A 142 -6.84 -25.66 -11.14
N SER A 143 -7.14 -26.61 -12.03
CA SER A 143 -6.51 -26.80 -13.36
C SER A 143 -6.52 -25.55 -14.24
N HIS A 144 -7.53 -24.69 -14.06
CA HIS A 144 -7.73 -23.49 -14.87
C HIS A 144 -6.87 -22.30 -14.43
N SER A 145 -6.20 -22.37 -13.27
CA SER A 145 -5.29 -21.31 -12.82
C SER A 145 -4.10 -21.10 -13.78
N SER A 146 -3.57 -22.18 -14.36
CA SER A 146 -2.49 -22.13 -15.37
C SER A 146 -2.95 -21.54 -16.69
N GLU A 147 -4.19 -21.82 -17.09
CA GLU A 147 -4.82 -21.30 -18.31
C GLU A 147 -5.07 -19.79 -18.18
N LEU A 148 -5.67 -19.36 -17.06
CA LEU A 148 -5.88 -17.95 -16.72
C LEU A 148 -4.57 -17.16 -16.73
N ILE A 149 -3.56 -17.62 -16.00
CA ILE A 149 -2.26 -16.93 -15.91
C ILE A 149 -1.64 -16.80 -17.31
N THR A 150 -1.70 -17.85 -18.14
CA THR A 150 -1.18 -17.82 -19.51
C THR A 150 -1.91 -16.81 -20.39
N LEU A 151 -3.24 -16.73 -20.31
CA LEU A 151 -4.04 -15.72 -21.02
C LEU A 151 -3.71 -14.29 -20.55
N LEU A 152 -3.60 -14.06 -19.24
CA LEU A 152 -3.25 -12.75 -18.68
C LEU A 152 -1.86 -12.29 -19.16
N ILE A 153 -0.84 -13.16 -19.14
CA ILE A 153 0.51 -12.85 -19.67
C ILE A 153 0.44 -12.48 -21.16
N LYS A 154 -0.35 -13.23 -21.95
CA LYS A 154 -0.54 -12.96 -23.38
C LYS A 154 -1.15 -11.58 -23.61
N TRP A 155 -2.15 -11.20 -22.82
CA TRP A 155 -2.86 -9.93 -22.96
C TRP A 155 -2.08 -8.72 -22.43
N ILE A 156 -1.27 -8.90 -21.38
CA ILE A 156 -0.27 -7.91 -20.92
C ILE A 156 0.77 -7.60 -22.02
N SER A 157 0.94 -8.51 -22.98
CA SER A 157 1.86 -8.34 -24.13
C SER A 157 1.22 -7.66 -25.36
N THR A 158 -0.03 -7.19 -25.27
CA THR A 158 -0.74 -6.51 -26.37
C THR A 158 -0.49 -5.00 -26.38
N GLU A 159 -1.19 -4.25 -27.25
CA GLU A 159 -1.09 -2.77 -27.34
C GLU A 159 -2.25 -2.03 -26.65
N ASP A 160 -3.30 -2.74 -26.23
CA ASP A 160 -4.51 -2.12 -25.65
C ASP A 160 -4.34 -1.83 -24.16
N LYS A 161 -4.32 -0.54 -23.78
CA LYS A 161 -4.06 -0.09 -22.41
C LYS A 161 -5.08 -0.59 -21.38
N ASP A 162 -6.37 -0.64 -21.75
CA ASP A 162 -7.43 -1.09 -20.85
C ASP A 162 -7.30 -2.60 -20.60
N LEU A 163 -7.03 -3.37 -21.66
CA LEU A 163 -6.80 -4.80 -21.57
C LEU A 163 -5.54 -5.13 -20.76
N ILE A 164 -4.43 -4.40 -20.95
CA ILE A 164 -3.20 -4.55 -20.16
C ILE A 164 -3.47 -4.25 -18.68
N SER A 165 -4.06 -3.08 -18.37
CA SER A 165 -4.31 -2.62 -16.99
C SER A 165 -5.24 -3.57 -16.22
N LEU A 166 -6.29 -4.08 -16.85
CA LEU A 166 -7.19 -5.04 -16.22
C LEU A 166 -6.52 -6.42 -16.06
N SER A 167 -5.80 -6.89 -17.07
CA SER A 167 -5.12 -8.20 -17.01
C SER A 167 -4.01 -8.21 -15.95
N LEU A 168 -3.25 -7.12 -15.85
CA LEU A 168 -2.21 -6.94 -14.83
C LEU A 168 -2.82 -6.79 -13.42
N GLY A 169 -3.92 -6.06 -13.26
CA GLY A 169 -4.66 -5.97 -12.01
C GLY A 169 -5.16 -7.33 -11.48
N VAL A 170 -5.75 -8.16 -12.36
CA VAL A 170 -6.16 -9.53 -12.02
C VAL A 170 -4.95 -10.40 -11.68
N LEU A 171 -3.87 -10.34 -12.47
CA LEU A 171 -2.65 -11.13 -12.21
C LEU A 171 -2.03 -10.77 -10.85
N VAL A 172 -1.95 -9.47 -10.52
CA VAL A 172 -1.48 -8.97 -9.23
C VAL A 172 -2.34 -9.52 -8.08
N ASN A 173 -3.67 -9.52 -8.21
CA ASN A 173 -4.55 -10.08 -7.17
C ASN A 173 -4.34 -11.59 -7.00
N VAL A 174 -4.27 -12.34 -8.10
CA VAL A 174 -4.13 -13.81 -8.10
C VAL A 174 -2.78 -14.25 -7.51
N CYS A 175 -1.70 -13.52 -7.77
CA CYS A 175 -0.35 -13.81 -7.25
C CYS A 175 -0.10 -13.24 -5.84
N CYS A 176 -0.80 -12.19 -5.42
CA CYS A 176 -0.58 -11.56 -4.11
C CYS A 176 -0.80 -12.54 -2.95
N LYS A 177 0.25 -12.75 -2.15
CA LYS A 177 0.25 -13.65 -0.97
C LYS A 177 -0.15 -15.11 -1.31
N ASN A 178 -0.03 -15.51 -2.58
CA ASN A 178 -0.34 -16.85 -3.10
C ASN A 178 0.88 -17.52 -3.76
N LYS A 179 1.58 -18.36 -3.00
CA LYS A 179 2.80 -19.06 -3.45
C LYS A 179 2.59 -19.94 -4.69
N PHE A 180 1.44 -20.59 -4.82
CA PHE A 180 1.16 -21.47 -5.96
C PHE A 180 0.95 -20.68 -7.25
N ALA A 181 0.21 -19.58 -7.21
CA ALA A 181 0.04 -18.70 -8.37
C ALA A 181 1.38 -18.09 -8.82
N MET A 182 2.27 -17.73 -7.88
CA MET A 182 3.64 -17.31 -8.23
C MET A 182 4.44 -18.42 -8.92
N PHE A 183 4.38 -19.66 -8.41
CA PHE A 183 5.06 -20.80 -9.04
C PHE A 183 4.53 -21.07 -10.45
N THR A 184 3.21 -21.05 -10.66
CA THR A 184 2.58 -21.21 -11.98
C THR A 184 2.97 -20.08 -12.92
N LEU A 185 2.98 -18.82 -12.47
CA LEU A 185 3.46 -17.68 -13.26
C LEU A 185 4.92 -17.87 -13.71
N VAL A 186 5.80 -18.35 -12.82
CA VAL A 186 7.21 -18.60 -13.12
C VAL A 186 7.40 -19.81 -14.04
N LYS A 187 6.53 -20.84 -13.95
CA LYS A 187 6.50 -21.97 -14.88
C LYS A 187 5.99 -21.57 -16.28
N CYS A 188 5.01 -20.67 -16.35
CA CYS A 188 4.42 -20.16 -17.59
C CYS A 188 5.27 -19.06 -18.27
N THR A 189 6.35 -18.56 -17.65
CA THR A 189 7.16 -17.46 -18.19
C THR A 189 8.65 -17.75 -18.18
N HIS A 190 9.37 -17.30 -19.21
CA HIS A 190 10.82 -17.15 -19.08
C HIS A 190 11.10 -15.88 -18.25
N SER A 191 11.62 -16.05 -17.03
CA SER A 191 11.83 -14.96 -16.07
C SER A 191 12.48 -13.71 -16.69
N LYS A 192 13.53 -13.87 -17.51
CA LYS A 192 14.23 -12.76 -18.18
C LYS A 192 13.37 -12.02 -19.22
N SER A 193 12.51 -12.69 -19.98
CA SER A 193 11.66 -12.02 -20.98
C SER A 193 10.45 -11.34 -20.32
N PHE A 194 9.87 -11.97 -19.31
CA PHE A 194 8.76 -11.40 -18.56
C PHE A 194 9.19 -10.17 -17.74
N MET A 195 10.36 -10.20 -17.08
CA MET A 195 10.92 -9.01 -16.41
C MET A 195 11.19 -7.87 -17.41
N ARG A 196 11.65 -8.16 -18.64
CA ARG A 196 11.81 -7.13 -19.70
C ARG A 196 10.48 -6.55 -20.15
N LEU A 197 9.43 -7.37 -20.27
CA LEU A 197 8.08 -6.91 -20.59
C LEU A 197 7.55 -5.96 -19.49
N LEU A 198 7.66 -6.38 -18.21
CA LEU A 198 7.26 -5.54 -17.08
C LEU A 198 8.03 -4.22 -17.04
N LEU A 199 9.36 -4.23 -17.24
CA LEU A 199 10.17 -3.02 -17.32
C LEU A 199 9.73 -2.08 -18.46
N LYS A 200 9.35 -2.61 -19.63
CA LYS A 200 8.85 -1.81 -20.76
C LYS A 200 7.55 -1.09 -20.39
N LEU A 201 6.61 -1.77 -19.72
CA LEU A 201 5.30 -1.23 -19.37
C LEU A 201 5.33 -0.11 -18.31
N GLN A 202 6.48 0.17 -17.70
CA GLN A 202 6.62 1.23 -16.68
C GLN A 202 6.50 2.66 -17.24
N SER A 203 6.68 2.86 -18.54
CA SER A 203 6.65 4.18 -19.20
C SER A 203 5.26 4.63 -19.66
N ASP A 204 4.30 3.72 -19.76
CA ASP A 204 3.19 3.90 -20.71
C ASP A 204 1.92 4.46 -20.08
N ASP A 205 1.71 4.24 -18.78
CA ASP A 205 0.58 4.73 -18.01
C ASP A 205 0.88 4.72 -16.50
N ILE A 206 0.38 5.72 -15.76
CA ILE A 206 0.65 5.88 -14.32
C ILE A 206 -0.02 4.75 -13.50
N PHE A 207 -1.21 4.29 -13.91
CA PHE A 207 -1.93 3.21 -13.26
C PHE A 207 -1.26 1.85 -13.51
N ILE A 208 -0.79 1.61 -14.74
CA ILE A 208 -0.01 0.42 -15.09
C ILE A 208 1.30 0.41 -14.29
N LYS A 209 2.00 1.55 -14.18
CA LYS A 209 3.26 1.67 -13.42
C LYS A 209 3.14 1.14 -11.98
N VAL A 210 2.12 1.55 -11.23
CA VAL A 210 1.89 1.07 -9.84
C VAL A 210 1.64 -0.44 -9.80
N GLN A 211 0.80 -0.97 -10.69
CA GLN A 211 0.52 -2.41 -10.75
C GLN A 211 1.77 -3.23 -11.13
N VAL A 212 2.60 -2.73 -12.06
CA VAL A 212 3.89 -3.34 -12.42
C VAL A 212 4.79 -3.42 -11.20
N TYR A 213 4.95 -2.34 -10.45
CA TYR A 213 5.80 -2.35 -9.24
C TYR A 213 5.24 -3.25 -8.13
N LYS A 214 3.91 -3.34 -7.97
CA LYS A 214 3.28 -4.32 -7.06
C LYS A 214 3.55 -5.76 -7.51
N LEU A 215 3.54 -6.07 -8.81
CA LEU A 215 3.92 -7.39 -9.31
C LEU A 215 5.41 -7.68 -9.14
N LEU A 216 6.29 -6.70 -9.33
CA LEU A 216 7.73 -6.84 -9.11
C LEU A 216 8.08 -7.13 -7.64
N LEU A 217 7.38 -6.51 -6.68
CA LEU A 217 7.47 -6.85 -5.25
C LEU A 217 7.08 -8.31 -5.00
N ILE A 218 5.92 -8.74 -5.51
CA ILE A 218 5.44 -10.12 -5.38
C ILE A 218 6.49 -11.11 -5.95
N LEU A 219 7.12 -10.77 -7.08
CA LEU A 219 8.15 -11.58 -7.74
C LEU A 219 9.54 -11.50 -7.10
N GLU A 220 9.81 -10.62 -6.12
CA GLU A 220 11.13 -10.51 -5.49
C GLU A 220 11.54 -11.84 -4.84
N HIS A 221 10.60 -12.51 -4.17
CA HIS A 221 10.82 -13.81 -3.54
C HIS A 221 11.26 -14.94 -4.49
N VAL A 222 11.06 -14.78 -5.81
CA VAL A 222 11.45 -15.78 -6.82
C VAL A 222 12.56 -15.28 -7.76
N SER A 223 12.65 -13.98 -7.99
CA SER A 223 13.67 -13.35 -8.84
C SER A 223 14.94 -12.96 -8.07
N GLY A 224 14.87 -12.87 -6.74
CA GLY A 224 15.97 -12.54 -5.83
C GLY A 224 16.41 -11.08 -5.83
N GLN A 225 15.96 -10.25 -6.79
CA GLN A 225 16.32 -8.84 -6.92
C GLN A 225 15.20 -8.03 -7.56
N ILE A 226 14.65 -7.04 -6.84
CA ILE A 226 13.97 -5.91 -7.49
C ILE A 226 15.05 -5.00 -8.12
N PRO A 227 14.83 -4.51 -9.36
CA PRO A 227 15.66 -3.47 -9.98
C PRO A 227 15.97 -2.30 -9.04
N GLN A 228 17.06 -1.57 -9.30
CA GLN A 228 17.35 -0.36 -8.53
C GLN A 228 16.37 0.75 -8.94
N VAL A 229 15.36 0.99 -8.10
CA VAL A 229 14.33 2.02 -8.31
C VAL A 229 14.55 3.19 -7.37
N ASP A 230 14.27 4.39 -7.85
CA ASP A 230 14.08 5.58 -7.03
C ASP A 230 12.74 5.46 -6.27
N VAL A 231 12.81 5.20 -4.97
CA VAL A 231 11.65 5.02 -4.09
C VAL A 231 10.85 6.32 -3.94
N ASN A 232 11.51 7.49 -4.00
CA ASN A 232 10.81 8.77 -3.85
C ASN A 232 9.89 9.03 -5.05
N ASN A 233 10.38 8.76 -6.27
CA ASN A 233 9.58 8.79 -7.49
C ASN A 233 8.42 7.76 -7.45
N LEU A 234 8.60 6.58 -6.85
CA LEU A 234 7.49 5.64 -6.64
C LEU A 234 6.42 6.20 -5.69
N ILE A 235 6.83 6.89 -4.62
CA ILE A 235 5.90 7.54 -3.69
C ILE A 235 5.16 8.69 -4.40
N ASP A 236 5.87 9.57 -5.13
CA ASP A 236 5.26 10.64 -5.95
C ASP A 236 4.21 10.10 -6.93
N VAL A 237 4.57 9.04 -7.67
CA VAL A 237 3.66 8.35 -8.60
C VAL A 237 2.44 7.81 -7.86
N THR A 238 2.62 7.25 -6.67
CA THR A 238 1.51 6.73 -5.86
C THR A 238 0.56 7.85 -5.44
N PHE A 239 1.07 9.01 -4.99
CA PHE A 239 0.26 10.19 -4.70
C PHE A 239 -0.53 10.68 -5.92
N VAL A 240 0.09 10.75 -7.10
CA VAL A 240 -0.61 11.13 -8.35
C VAL A 240 -1.70 10.12 -8.71
N VAL A 241 -1.45 8.81 -8.55
CA VAL A 241 -2.44 7.76 -8.80
C VAL A 241 -3.63 7.84 -7.82
N LEU A 242 -3.39 8.20 -6.56
CA LEU A 242 -4.47 8.41 -5.58
C LEU A 242 -5.32 9.63 -5.93
N GLU A 243 -4.72 10.72 -6.41
CA GLU A 243 -5.43 11.92 -6.84
C GLU A 243 -6.28 11.67 -8.10
N GLU A 244 -5.68 11.12 -9.16
CA GLU A 244 -6.39 10.82 -10.42
C GLU A 244 -7.39 9.67 -10.27
N GLY A 245 -7.06 8.65 -9.47
CA GLY A 245 -7.98 7.56 -9.13
C GLY A 245 -9.26 8.05 -8.45
N LEU A 246 -9.15 9.05 -7.56
CA LEU A 246 -10.31 9.69 -6.94
C LEU A 246 -11.13 10.51 -7.94
N LYS A 247 -10.48 11.33 -8.78
CA LYS A 247 -11.16 12.12 -9.83
C LYS A 247 -11.95 11.23 -10.80
N LEU A 248 -11.35 10.14 -11.24
CA LEU A 248 -11.95 9.14 -12.13
C LEU A 248 -12.89 8.16 -11.42
N LYS A 249 -12.99 8.21 -10.08
CA LYS A 249 -13.80 7.32 -9.23
C LYS A 249 -13.43 5.83 -9.42
N ASN A 250 -12.16 5.57 -9.71
CA ASN A 250 -11.64 4.24 -10.00
C ASN A 250 -11.17 3.55 -8.71
N VAL A 251 -12.14 2.95 -8.00
CA VAL A 251 -11.92 2.26 -6.71
C VAL A 251 -10.84 1.17 -6.82
N PHE A 252 -10.74 0.45 -7.94
CA PHE A 252 -9.72 -0.59 -8.15
C PHE A 252 -8.30 -0.02 -8.09
N VAL A 253 -8.05 1.03 -8.86
CA VAL A 253 -6.76 1.72 -8.91
C VAL A 253 -6.38 2.23 -7.52
N LEU A 254 -7.33 2.83 -6.80
CA LEU A 254 -7.12 3.26 -5.41
C LEU A 254 -6.74 2.08 -4.50
N ARG A 255 -7.47 0.95 -4.54
CA ARG A 255 -7.11 -0.26 -3.76
C ARG A 255 -5.70 -0.74 -4.06
N HIS A 256 -5.33 -0.85 -5.34
CA HIS A 256 -4.00 -1.31 -5.74
C HIS A 256 -2.90 -0.34 -5.28
N ALA A 257 -3.13 0.99 -5.34
CA ALA A 257 -2.19 2.01 -4.91
C ALA A 257 -2.01 2.08 -3.39
N VAL A 258 -3.11 1.99 -2.61
CA VAL A 258 -3.06 1.98 -1.15
C VAL A 258 -2.38 0.71 -0.64
N ASP A 259 -2.77 -0.47 -1.14
CA ASP A 259 -2.08 -1.72 -0.81
C ASP A 259 -0.59 -1.65 -1.19
N PHE A 260 -0.25 -1.15 -2.39
CA PHE A 260 1.14 -1.01 -2.83
C PHE A 260 1.95 -0.11 -1.89
N PHE A 261 1.37 1.00 -1.44
CA PHE A 261 2.01 1.90 -0.48
C PHE A 261 2.28 1.21 0.86
N ILE A 262 1.33 0.43 1.36
CA ILE A 262 1.49 -0.37 2.58
C ILE A 262 2.62 -1.40 2.35
N ASP A 263 2.57 -2.16 1.26
CA ASP A 263 3.58 -3.17 0.91
C ASP A 263 5.01 -2.56 0.86
N ILE A 264 5.22 -1.37 0.25
CA ILE A 264 6.56 -0.72 0.23
C ILE A 264 7.02 -0.17 1.59
N SER A 265 6.09 0.25 2.45
CA SER A 265 6.41 0.78 3.78
C SER A 265 6.82 -0.30 4.79
N GLU A 266 6.29 -1.51 4.62
CA GLU A 266 6.69 -2.69 5.39
C GLU A 266 7.96 -3.34 4.83
N HIS A 267 8.32 -3.02 3.57
CA HIS A 267 9.43 -3.66 2.88
C HIS A 267 10.81 -3.29 3.45
N SER A 268 11.61 -4.30 3.80
CA SER A 268 12.88 -4.15 4.52
C SER A 268 13.89 -3.22 3.83
N ARG A 269 13.92 -3.20 2.50
CA ARG A 269 14.83 -2.37 1.70
C ARG A 269 14.37 -0.92 1.54
N TRP A 270 13.06 -0.67 1.61
CA TRP A 270 12.45 0.62 1.21
C TRP A 270 11.83 1.40 2.38
N LYS A 271 11.53 0.73 3.49
CA LYS A 271 10.97 1.31 4.70
C LYS A 271 11.64 2.61 5.15
N ASN A 272 12.97 2.67 5.20
CA ASN A 272 13.67 3.89 5.63
C ASN A 272 13.41 5.06 4.67
N SER A 273 13.53 4.83 3.35
CA SER A 273 13.22 5.86 2.33
C SER A 273 11.75 6.30 2.37
N VAL A 274 10.82 5.39 2.69
CA VAL A 274 9.40 5.74 2.89
C VAL A 274 9.21 6.61 4.13
N LEU A 275 9.94 6.36 5.23
CA LEU A 275 9.85 7.18 6.45
C LEU A 275 10.49 8.57 6.29
N GLU A 276 11.59 8.65 5.53
CA GLU A 276 12.40 9.85 5.28
C GLU A 276 11.90 10.73 4.12
N TYR A 277 10.79 10.35 3.45
CA TYR A 277 10.29 11.05 2.27
C TYR A 277 9.74 12.47 2.58
N GLU A 278 10.42 13.51 2.11
CA GLU A 278 10.09 14.92 2.38
C GLU A 278 8.75 15.39 1.77
N GLY A 279 8.28 14.74 0.70
CA GLY A 279 7.11 15.19 -0.09
C GLY A 279 5.74 15.00 0.58
N TYR A 280 5.67 14.38 1.77
CA TYR A 280 4.40 14.13 2.45
C TYR A 280 3.56 15.39 2.64
N LYS A 281 4.19 16.50 3.03
CA LYS A 281 3.50 17.73 3.41
C LYS A 281 2.68 18.32 2.27
N THR A 282 3.25 18.41 1.08
CA THR A 282 2.59 18.98 -0.09
C THR A 282 1.58 18.02 -0.71
N ASN A 283 1.90 16.73 -0.78
CA ASN A 283 1.07 15.75 -1.46
C ASN A 283 -0.13 15.28 -0.62
N LEU A 284 -0.03 15.22 0.71
CA LEU A 284 -1.20 14.98 1.58
C LEU A 284 -2.22 16.13 1.52
N ILE A 285 -1.76 17.39 1.44
CA ILE A 285 -2.66 18.55 1.31
C ILE A 285 -3.51 18.43 0.02
N LYS A 286 -2.91 18.08 -1.12
CA LYS A 286 -3.63 17.87 -2.39
C LYS A 286 -4.69 16.78 -2.30
N ILE A 287 -4.38 15.65 -1.63
CA ILE A 287 -5.37 14.57 -1.40
C ILE A 287 -6.53 15.08 -0.54
N LEU A 288 -6.25 15.77 0.57
CA LEU A 288 -7.28 16.30 1.48
C LEU A 288 -8.19 17.33 0.78
N GLU A 289 -7.61 18.23 -0.01
CA GLU A 289 -8.34 19.19 -0.83
C GLU A 289 -9.19 18.50 -1.90
N SER A 290 -8.64 17.47 -2.56
CA SER A 290 -9.38 16.67 -3.55
C SER A 290 -10.56 15.91 -2.93
N MET A 291 -10.39 15.36 -1.72
CA MET A 291 -11.49 14.75 -0.95
C MET A 291 -12.55 15.78 -0.55
N ASN A 292 -12.16 17.01 -0.23
CA ASN A 292 -13.08 18.07 0.22
C ASN A 292 -14.12 18.45 -0.84
N ASN A 293 -13.76 18.34 -2.13
CA ASN A 293 -14.67 18.58 -3.25
C ASN A 293 -15.88 17.62 -3.29
N PHE A 294 -15.84 16.52 -2.52
CA PHE A 294 -16.88 15.50 -2.47
C PHE A 294 -17.74 15.54 -1.19
N LYS A 295 -17.60 16.56 -0.33
CA LYS A 295 -18.40 16.66 0.92
C LYS A 295 -19.91 16.92 0.71
N CYS A 296 -20.29 17.54 -0.41
CA CYS A 296 -21.67 17.98 -0.65
C CYS A 296 -22.52 16.98 -1.47
N ILE A 297 -22.14 15.71 -1.52
CA ILE A 297 -22.83 14.72 -2.38
C ILE A 297 -24.11 14.21 -1.69
N GLU A 298 -25.24 14.48 -2.32
CA GLU A 298 -26.53 13.91 -1.91
C GLU A 298 -26.56 12.38 -2.14
N LYS A 299 -27.26 11.68 -1.24
CA LYS A 299 -27.49 10.21 -1.31
C LYS A 299 -28.19 9.75 -2.61
N THR A 300 -28.81 10.67 -3.33
CA THR A 300 -29.51 10.49 -4.60
C THR A 300 -28.59 10.34 -5.81
N HIS A 301 -27.30 10.66 -5.70
CA HIS A 301 -26.36 10.51 -6.81
C HIS A 301 -25.98 9.05 -7.09
N ASN A 302 -26.12 8.63 -8.35
CA ASN A 302 -25.74 7.29 -8.88
C ASN A 302 -24.27 6.85 -8.64
N ASN A 303 -23.42 7.68 -8.03
CA ASN A 303 -22.02 7.34 -7.69
C ASN A 303 -21.71 7.50 -6.19
N TYR A 304 -22.71 7.78 -5.34
CA TYR A 304 -22.53 8.08 -3.92
C TYR A 304 -21.72 6.99 -3.19
N HIS A 305 -22.07 5.71 -3.39
CA HIS A 305 -21.38 4.59 -2.76
C HIS A 305 -19.95 4.37 -3.28
N ILE A 306 -19.71 4.57 -4.58
CA ILE A 306 -18.36 4.51 -5.19
C ILE A 306 -17.44 5.58 -4.59
N ILE A 307 -17.98 6.77 -4.35
CA ILE A 307 -17.22 7.89 -3.79
C ILE A 307 -16.94 7.65 -2.31
N LEU A 308 -17.90 7.14 -1.54
CA LEU A 308 -17.63 6.70 -0.16
C LEU A 308 -16.51 5.63 -0.12
N GLN A 309 -16.51 4.63 -1.01
CA GLN A 309 -15.43 3.64 -1.05
C GLN A 309 -14.07 4.23 -1.47
N SER A 310 -14.06 5.17 -2.42
CA SER A 310 -12.86 5.90 -2.80
C SER A 310 -12.29 6.70 -1.62
N VAL A 311 -13.16 7.37 -0.86
CA VAL A 311 -12.79 8.13 0.35
C VAL A 311 -12.30 7.19 1.46
N ASP A 312 -12.93 6.03 1.67
CA ASP A 312 -12.50 5.05 2.67
C ASP A 312 -11.05 4.58 2.44
N LEU A 313 -10.70 4.27 1.20
CA LEU A 313 -9.34 3.87 0.83
C LEU A 313 -8.32 5.00 1.06
N LEU A 314 -8.69 6.25 0.78
CA LEU A 314 -7.84 7.40 1.09
C LEU A 314 -7.70 7.64 2.59
N LEU A 315 -8.74 7.39 3.39
CA LEU A 315 -8.64 7.41 4.85
C LEU A 315 -7.73 6.29 5.36
N GLN A 316 -7.81 5.07 4.83
CA GLN A 316 -6.89 3.98 5.16
C GLN A 316 -5.42 4.38 4.85
N PHE A 317 -5.17 5.00 3.69
CA PHE A 317 -3.85 5.53 3.33
C PHE A 317 -3.37 6.63 4.28
N ILE A 318 -4.21 7.63 4.58
CA ILE A 318 -3.88 8.72 5.51
C ILE A 318 -3.60 8.15 6.91
N HIS A 319 -4.39 7.17 7.37
CA HIS A 319 -4.17 6.50 8.65
C HIS A 319 -2.79 5.85 8.71
N HIS A 320 -2.41 5.14 7.65
CA HIS A 320 -1.11 4.48 7.55
C HIS A 320 0.05 5.47 7.58
N VAL A 321 -0.02 6.57 6.82
CA VAL A 321 1.01 7.62 6.82
C VAL A 321 1.13 8.30 8.19
N VAL A 322 0.01 8.59 8.86
CA VAL A 322 0.02 9.20 10.22
C VAL A 322 0.64 8.28 11.28
N GLN A 323 0.67 6.96 11.06
CA GLN A 323 1.37 6.02 11.97
C GLN A 323 2.90 6.11 11.89
N PHE A 324 3.48 6.75 10.87
CA PHE A 324 4.94 6.86 10.71
C PHE A 324 5.62 7.79 11.73
N LYS A 325 4.85 8.62 12.45
CA LYS A 325 5.34 9.52 13.51
C LYS A 325 6.46 10.50 13.09
N ASN A 326 6.51 10.87 11.81
CA ASN A 326 7.42 11.90 11.31
C ASN A 326 6.99 13.29 11.84
N GLU A 327 7.93 14.11 12.30
CA GLU A 327 7.68 15.45 12.87
C GLU A 327 7.04 16.40 11.86
N ASP A 328 7.41 16.33 10.57
CA ASP A 328 6.83 17.16 9.50
C ASP A 328 5.32 16.93 9.29
N LEU A 329 4.82 15.73 9.63
CA LEU A 329 3.40 15.40 9.57
C LEU A 329 2.60 16.08 10.69
N ILE A 330 3.23 16.39 11.82
CA ILE A 330 2.51 16.93 12.99
C ILE A 330 1.96 18.33 12.70
N ILE A 331 2.69 19.12 11.89
CA ILE A 331 2.27 20.44 11.39
C ILE A 331 0.95 20.36 10.57
N LEU A 332 0.62 19.19 10.01
CA LEU A 332 -0.60 18.96 9.23
C LEU A 332 -1.80 18.51 10.07
N TYR A 333 -1.60 18.09 11.34
CA TYR A 333 -2.67 17.51 12.15
C TYR A 333 -3.91 18.42 12.28
N PRO A 334 -3.82 19.75 12.52
CA PRO A 334 -5.01 20.62 12.54
C PRO A 334 -5.85 20.52 11.25
N LYS A 335 -5.21 20.54 10.08
CA LYS A 335 -5.87 20.40 8.78
C LYS A 335 -6.49 19.01 8.63
N ILE A 336 -5.73 17.96 8.92
CA ILE A 336 -6.19 16.56 8.83
C ILE A 336 -7.45 16.36 9.68
N ILE A 337 -7.45 16.82 10.93
CA ILE A 337 -8.62 16.77 11.83
C ILE A 337 -9.83 17.47 11.19
N MET A 338 -9.66 18.72 10.72
CA MET A 338 -10.73 19.51 10.10
C MET A 338 -11.34 18.85 8.85
N TYR A 339 -10.53 18.19 8.00
CA TYR A 339 -11.05 17.49 6.82
C TYR A 339 -11.78 16.19 7.20
N ILE A 340 -11.26 15.43 8.17
CA ILE A 340 -11.81 14.14 8.61
C ILE A 340 -13.10 14.29 9.42
N LEU A 341 -13.26 15.38 10.20
CA LEU A 341 -14.40 15.60 11.07
C LEU A 341 -15.76 15.41 10.36
N HIS A 342 -15.88 15.88 9.11
CA HIS A 342 -17.09 15.68 8.30
C HIS A 342 -17.38 14.20 8.01
N TRP A 343 -16.36 13.40 7.72
CA TRP A 343 -16.50 11.99 7.34
C TRP A 343 -16.89 11.09 8.52
N THR A 344 -16.66 11.52 9.77
CA THR A 344 -17.07 10.79 10.98
C THR A 344 -18.57 10.52 11.07
N GLN A 345 -19.40 11.33 10.41
CA GLN A 345 -20.86 11.21 10.40
C GLN A 345 -21.36 10.05 9.52
N PHE A 346 -20.55 9.57 8.57
CA PHE A 346 -20.93 8.54 7.61
C PHE A 346 -20.62 7.15 8.16
N SER A 347 -21.62 6.25 8.16
CA SER A 347 -21.50 4.89 8.73
C SER A 347 -20.28 4.11 8.25
N ASN A 348 -19.98 4.21 6.96
CA ASN A 348 -18.95 3.39 6.31
C ASN A 348 -17.54 3.95 6.53
N LEU A 349 -17.43 5.24 6.85
CA LEU A 349 -16.15 5.97 7.01
C LEU A 349 -15.80 6.22 8.48
N HIS A 350 -16.76 6.03 9.38
CA HIS A 350 -16.64 6.31 10.80
C HIS A 350 -15.43 5.61 11.44
N GLU A 351 -15.24 4.31 11.18
CA GLU A 351 -14.15 3.53 11.78
C GLU A 351 -12.77 4.07 11.39
N GLN A 352 -12.52 4.31 10.10
CA GLN A 352 -11.25 4.86 9.62
C GLN A 352 -11.05 6.30 10.11
N SER A 353 -12.09 7.13 10.02
CA SER A 353 -12.06 8.54 10.45
C SER A 353 -11.66 8.66 11.93
N ILE A 354 -12.32 7.91 12.82
CA ILE A 354 -12.02 7.92 14.24
C ILE A 354 -10.66 7.27 14.54
N SER A 355 -10.25 6.24 13.79
CA SER A 355 -8.93 5.62 13.98
C SER A 355 -7.77 6.56 13.63
N ILE A 356 -7.93 7.44 12.64
CA ILE A 356 -6.97 8.52 12.34
C ILE A 356 -6.92 9.52 13.49
N LEU A 357 -8.08 10.04 13.93
CA LEU A 357 -8.15 10.99 15.05
C LEU A 357 -7.54 10.40 16.33
N GLN A 358 -7.81 9.13 16.63
CA GLN A 358 -7.21 8.41 17.76
C GLN A 358 -5.69 8.32 17.63
N THR A 359 -5.17 8.06 16.44
CA THR A 359 -3.72 7.99 16.18
C THR A 359 -3.06 9.37 16.33
N ILE A 360 -3.71 10.44 15.84
CA ILE A 360 -3.27 11.82 16.05
C ILE A 360 -3.20 12.14 17.54
N THR A 361 -4.25 11.86 18.31
CA THR A 361 -4.30 12.10 19.77
C THR A 361 -3.19 11.34 20.52
N ILE A 362 -2.93 10.08 20.15
CA ILE A 362 -1.83 9.28 20.71
C ILE A 362 -0.46 9.91 20.37
N ASN A 363 -0.25 10.31 19.11
CA ASN A 363 1.00 10.94 18.67
C ASN A 363 1.23 12.27 19.39
N VAL A 364 0.23 13.14 19.45
CA VAL A 364 0.27 14.44 20.15
C VAL A 364 0.63 14.25 21.63
N ARG A 365 0.08 13.23 22.30
CA ARG A 365 0.48 12.88 23.67
C ARG A 365 1.96 12.47 23.76
N SER A 366 2.50 11.70 22.81
CA SER A 366 3.92 11.31 22.83
C SER A 366 4.89 12.44 22.48
N TYR A 367 4.50 13.41 21.65
CA TYR A 367 5.35 14.53 21.22
C TYR A 367 5.15 15.83 22.03
N ASN A 368 4.28 15.80 23.05
CA ASN A 368 3.89 16.96 23.86
C ASN A 368 5.07 17.83 24.37
N SER A 369 6.22 17.23 24.67
CA SER A 369 7.42 17.96 25.15
C SER A 369 8.25 18.66 24.07
N TYR A 370 8.00 18.40 22.79
CA TYR A 370 8.80 18.91 21.65
C TYR A 370 7.99 19.80 20.71
N MET A 371 6.74 20.07 21.05
CA MET A 371 5.78 20.80 20.21
C MET A 371 5.80 22.30 20.50
N ASP A 372 5.60 23.11 19.44
CA ASP A 372 5.30 24.53 19.64
C ASP A 372 3.91 24.70 20.26
N GLN A 373 3.81 25.64 21.20
CA GLN A 373 2.59 25.93 21.96
C GLN A 373 1.45 26.39 21.05
N THR A 374 1.75 27.11 19.96
CA THR A 374 0.73 27.58 19.01
C THR A 374 0.07 26.39 18.30
N LEU A 375 0.88 25.51 17.70
CA LEU A 375 0.43 24.29 17.02
C LEU A 375 -0.30 23.34 17.97
N GLN A 376 0.12 23.27 19.24
CA GLN A 376 -0.56 22.49 20.27
C GLN A 376 -1.98 23.01 20.56
N CYS A 377 -2.15 24.33 20.72
CA CYS A 377 -3.46 24.95 20.88
C CYS A 377 -4.37 24.71 19.66
N ASP A 378 -3.86 24.89 18.44
CA ASP A 378 -4.60 24.63 17.20
C ASP A 378 -5.10 23.18 17.10
N ILE A 379 -4.28 22.21 17.53
CA ILE A 379 -4.66 20.80 17.56
C ILE A 379 -5.79 20.57 18.59
N TYR A 380 -5.68 21.14 19.79
CA TYR A 380 -6.68 20.95 20.84
C TYR A 380 -8.03 21.61 20.52
N GLU A 381 -8.05 22.83 19.96
CA GLU A 381 -9.29 23.49 19.51
C GLU A 381 -10.02 22.66 18.43
N ASN A 382 -9.27 21.98 17.55
CA ASN A 382 -9.86 21.10 16.54
C ASN A 382 -10.30 19.74 17.11
N LEU A 383 -9.62 19.22 18.15
CA LEU A 383 -10.07 18.03 18.88
C LEU A 383 -11.31 18.31 19.76
N GLU A 384 -11.47 19.52 20.27
CA GLU A 384 -12.69 19.99 20.94
C GLU A 384 -13.89 20.00 19.97
N LYS A 385 -13.71 20.50 18.75
CA LYS A 385 -14.74 20.41 17.70
C LYS A 385 -15.11 18.95 17.37
N CYS A 386 -14.15 18.03 17.42
CA CYS A 386 -14.42 16.59 17.32
C CYS A 386 -15.25 16.07 18.50
N LEU A 387 -14.96 16.50 19.73
CA LEU A 387 -15.71 16.10 20.92
C LEU A 387 -17.21 16.37 20.78
N TYR A 388 -17.59 17.59 20.37
CA TYR A 388 -19.00 17.94 20.18
C TYR A 388 -19.70 17.03 19.14
N VAL A 389 -19.03 16.70 18.03
CA VAL A 389 -19.60 15.78 17.02
C VAL A 389 -19.73 14.35 17.56
N LEU A 390 -18.78 13.88 18.37
CA LEU A 390 -18.86 12.56 19.02
C LEU A 390 -19.99 12.47 20.04
N LEU A 391 -20.16 13.49 20.88
CA LEU A 391 -21.24 13.56 21.86
C LEU A 391 -22.61 13.60 21.16
N MET A 392 -22.73 14.32 20.04
CA MET A 392 -23.93 14.29 19.19
C MET A 392 -24.21 12.88 18.63
N ILE A 393 -23.19 12.14 18.19
CA ILE A 393 -23.35 10.75 17.69
C ILE A 393 -23.71 9.77 18.81
N LEU A 394 -23.14 9.92 20.00
CA LEU A 394 -23.36 9.04 21.17
C LEU A 394 -24.73 9.25 21.83
N PHE A 395 -25.30 10.45 21.73
CA PHE A 395 -26.56 10.82 22.38
C PHE A 395 -27.68 11.18 21.38
N GLU A 396 -27.52 10.81 20.10
CA GLU A 396 -28.57 11.01 19.10
C GLU A 396 -29.82 10.18 19.47
N PRO A 397 -31.03 10.76 19.54
CA PRO A 397 -32.22 10.04 19.98
C PRO A 397 -32.66 9.01 18.93
N ASN A 398 -32.32 7.74 19.17
CA ASN A 398 -32.67 6.57 18.35
C ASN A 398 -34.19 6.43 18.15
N LYS A 399 -34.74 7.08 17.12
CA LYS A 399 -36.20 7.12 16.87
C LYS A 399 -36.81 5.90 16.19
N ASN A 400 -36.01 4.94 15.72
CA ASN A 400 -36.51 3.66 15.19
C ASN A 400 -35.49 2.55 15.52
N VAL A 401 -35.83 1.65 16.45
CA VAL A 401 -34.97 0.53 16.87
C VAL A 401 -35.62 -0.78 16.44
N GLU A 402 -35.18 -1.32 15.31
CA GLU A 402 -35.38 -2.73 14.95
C GLU A 402 -34.05 -3.48 15.13
N ASN A 403 -34.12 -4.67 15.74
CA ASN A 403 -33.00 -5.26 16.50
C ASN A 403 -31.70 -5.51 15.72
N ASP A 404 -31.73 -5.67 14.40
CA ASP A 404 -30.51 -5.94 13.61
C ASP A 404 -29.74 -4.68 13.18
N SER A 405 -30.37 -3.50 13.24
CA SER A 405 -29.66 -2.21 13.09
C SER A 405 -28.70 -1.94 14.27
N ASN A 406 -28.95 -2.58 15.41
CA ASN A 406 -28.26 -2.30 16.67
C ASN A 406 -26.76 -2.58 16.62
N ILE A 407 -26.28 -3.69 16.04
CA ILE A 407 -24.86 -4.07 16.14
C ILE A 407 -23.95 -3.04 15.44
N CYS A 408 -24.34 -2.56 14.25
CA CYS A 408 -23.57 -1.52 13.55
C CYS A 408 -23.55 -0.21 14.36
N ILE A 409 -24.69 0.16 14.94
CA ILE A 409 -24.82 1.34 15.80
C ILE A 409 -23.95 1.18 17.06
N TRP A 410 -24.00 0.04 17.75
CA TRP A 410 -23.18 -0.25 18.93
C TRP A 410 -21.68 -0.27 18.63
N ASN A 411 -21.27 -0.76 17.46
CA ASN A 411 -19.87 -0.68 17.03
C ASN A 411 -19.40 0.77 16.83
N LYS A 412 -20.24 1.67 16.30
CA LYS A 412 -19.92 3.12 16.27
C LYS A 412 -19.76 3.68 17.67
N HIS A 413 -20.68 3.35 18.59
CA HIS A 413 -20.58 3.79 19.99
C HIS A 413 -19.28 3.29 20.63
N ALA A 414 -18.91 2.03 20.42
CA ALA A 414 -17.64 1.45 20.89
C ALA A 414 -16.41 2.17 20.34
N ILE A 415 -16.41 2.51 19.04
CA ILE A 415 -15.34 3.27 18.39
C ILE A 415 -15.25 4.70 18.96
N CYS A 416 -16.38 5.37 19.20
CA CYS A 416 -16.42 6.67 19.87
C CYS A 416 -15.89 6.59 21.31
N LEU A 417 -16.34 5.62 22.11
CA LEU A 417 -15.88 5.42 23.49
C LEU A 417 -14.38 5.12 23.57
N ARG A 418 -13.86 4.30 22.65
CA ARG A 418 -12.42 4.02 22.50
C ARG A 418 -11.60 5.28 22.21
N PHE A 419 -12.14 6.21 21.42
CA PHE A 419 -11.46 7.47 21.13
C PHE A 419 -11.56 8.46 22.31
N LEU A 420 -12.73 8.59 22.94
CA LEU A 420 -12.89 9.37 24.17
C LEU A 420 -11.94 8.89 25.28
N GLN A 421 -11.71 7.57 25.41
CA GLN A 421 -10.74 7.03 26.35
C GLN A 421 -9.30 7.56 26.13
N GLU A 422 -8.90 7.80 24.88
CA GLU A 422 -7.59 8.42 24.59
C GLU A 422 -7.60 9.93 24.80
N MET A 423 -8.75 10.61 24.63
CA MET A 423 -8.90 12.05 24.93
C MET A 423 -8.87 12.34 26.44
N LEU A 424 -9.48 11.49 27.28
CA LEU A 424 -9.46 11.59 28.76
C LEU A 424 -8.03 11.62 29.36
N LYS A 425 -7.03 11.13 28.60
CA LYS A 425 -5.62 11.13 29.00
C LYS A 425 -4.93 12.48 28.78
N ILE A 426 -5.61 13.46 28.16
CA ILE A 426 -5.15 14.84 27.97
C ILE A 426 -5.96 15.75 28.90
N GLN A 427 -5.29 16.48 29.79
CA GLN A 427 -5.94 17.21 30.88
C GLN A 427 -6.95 18.28 30.41
N GLN A 428 -6.60 19.07 29.39
CA GLN A 428 -7.49 20.11 28.85
C GLN A 428 -8.76 19.53 28.23
N LEU A 429 -8.65 18.40 27.52
CA LEU A 429 -9.82 17.72 26.94
C LEU A 429 -10.64 16.99 28.02
N TYR A 430 -10.00 16.48 29.08
CA TYR A 430 -10.70 15.90 30.23
C TYR A 430 -11.66 16.90 30.89
N GLU A 431 -11.24 18.14 31.12
CA GLU A 431 -12.06 19.18 31.76
C GLU A 431 -13.34 19.46 30.94
N ILE A 432 -13.21 19.62 29.62
CA ILE A 432 -14.34 19.80 28.70
C ILE A 432 -15.23 18.54 28.65
N ILE A 433 -14.66 17.34 28.75
CA ILE A 433 -15.43 16.09 28.78
C ILE A 433 -16.24 15.95 30.07
N ASP A 434 -15.67 16.26 31.24
CA ASP A 434 -16.36 16.19 32.55
C ASP A 434 -17.49 17.24 32.65
N GLU A 435 -17.33 18.41 32.03
CA GLU A 435 -18.39 19.43 31.92
C GLU A 435 -19.56 19.02 31.01
N ASN A 436 -19.30 18.29 29.91
CA ASN A 436 -20.31 17.95 28.91
C ASN A 436 -20.94 16.55 29.08
N LEU A 437 -20.35 15.64 29.88
CA LEU A 437 -20.90 14.30 30.12
C LEU A 437 -21.92 14.27 31.26
N ASN A 438 -23.19 14.10 30.91
CA ASN A 438 -24.24 13.85 31.89
C ASN A 438 -24.30 12.36 32.29
N ILE A 439 -24.26 12.09 33.59
CA ILE A 439 -24.39 10.75 34.18
C ILE A 439 -25.65 10.03 33.69
N SER A 440 -26.79 10.73 33.58
CA SER A 440 -28.06 10.12 33.17
C SER A 440 -28.06 9.69 31.69
N SER A 441 -27.38 10.44 30.82
CA SER A 441 -27.23 10.10 29.40
C SER A 441 -26.40 8.83 29.23
N LEU A 442 -25.27 8.71 29.93
CA LEU A 442 -24.47 7.47 29.93
C LEU A 442 -25.23 6.30 30.57
N GLN A 443 -25.94 6.51 31.69
CA GLN A 443 -26.80 5.48 32.29
C GLN A 443 -27.81 4.90 31.30
N SER A 444 -28.44 5.74 30.47
CA SER A 444 -29.41 5.29 29.46
C SER A 444 -28.78 4.44 28.35
N LEU A 445 -27.56 4.79 27.92
CA LEU A 445 -26.76 4.04 26.95
C LEU A 445 -26.36 2.68 27.52
N PHE A 446 -25.83 2.64 28.74
CA PHE A 446 -25.41 1.40 29.38
C PHE A 446 -26.60 0.48 29.74
N HIS A 447 -27.74 1.02 30.16
CA HIS A 447 -28.97 0.23 30.32
C HIS A 447 -29.43 -0.41 28.99
N SER A 448 -29.34 0.34 27.89
CA SER A 448 -29.67 -0.18 26.55
C SER A 448 -28.70 -1.27 26.08
N LEU A 449 -27.43 -1.21 26.52
CA LEU A 449 -26.43 -2.26 26.28
C LEU A 449 -26.72 -3.54 27.08
N ILE A 450 -27.13 -3.40 28.34
CA ILE A 450 -27.49 -4.48 29.28
C ILE A 450 -28.71 -5.28 28.78
N LEU A 451 -29.63 -4.65 28.05
CA LEU A 451 -30.85 -5.27 27.51
C LEU A 451 -30.63 -6.09 26.23
N ILE A 452 -29.41 -6.15 25.69
CA ILE A 452 -29.10 -6.99 24.53
C ILE A 452 -29.21 -8.46 24.94
N ASP A 453 -30.00 -9.25 24.20
CA ASP A 453 -30.17 -10.67 24.49
C ASP A 453 -28.96 -11.49 24.02
N ILE A 454 -28.26 -12.15 24.96
CA ILE A 454 -26.99 -12.85 24.72
C ILE A 454 -27.15 -14.36 24.93
N ASN A 455 -28.10 -14.95 24.20
CA ASN A 455 -28.41 -16.38 24.29
C ASN A 455 -27.53 -17.27 23.39
N ASN A 456 -26.90 -16.74 22.33
CA ASN A 456 -26.04 -17.52 21.42
C ASN A 456 -24.57 -17.09 21.46
N LEU A 457 -23.66 -18.06 21.33
CA LEU A 457 -22.20 -17.84 21.22
C LEU A 457 -21.79 -17.00 19.99
N ASN A 458 -22.60 -16.97 18.93
CA ASN A 458 -22.35 -16.14 17.75
C ASN A 458 -22.72 -14.66 18.01
N ASP A 459 -23.78 -14.42 18.79
CA ASP A 459 -24.20 -13.08 19.17
C ASP A 459 -23.22 -12.47 20.19
N LEU A 460 -22.70 -13.29 21.12
CA LEU A 460 -21.55 -12.93 21.97
C LEU A 460 -20.39 -12.35 21.16
N GLN A 461 -19.96 -13.04 20.10
CA GLN A 461 -18.79 -12.64 19.31
C GLN A 461 -18.94 -11.22 18.74
N ASN A 462 -20.13 -10.88 18.24
CA ASN A 462 -20.43 -9.57 17.65
C ASN A 462 -20.49 -8.44 18.71
N VAL A 463 -20.80 -8.77 19.96
CA VAL A 463 -21.04 -7.80 21.04
C VAL A 463 -19.81 -7.61 21.94
N THR A 464 -18.85 -8.56 21.94
CA THR A 464 -17.60 -8.51 22.74
C THR A 464 -16.87 -7.16 22.68
N PHE A 465 -16.66 -6.63 21.48
CA PHE A 465 -15.89 -5.40 21.25
C PHE A 465 -16.52 -4.20 21.97
N VAL A 466 -17.84 -4.09 21.91
CA VAL A 466 -18.61 -2.98 22.50
C VAL A 466 -18.47 -2.97 24.02
N TYR A 467 -18.63 -4.15 24.65
CA TYR A 467 -18.51 -4.29 26.10
C TYR A 467 -17.09 -3.99 26.60
N ILE A 468 -16.03 -4.42 25.90
CA ILE A 468 -14.65 -4.12 26.29
C ILE A 468 -14.40 -2.60 26.27
N GLU A 469 -14.64 -1.95 25.13
CA GLU A 469 -14.27 -0.53 24.98
C GLU A 469 -15.09 0.36 25.93
N ALA A 470 -16.35 0.01 26.19
CA ALA A 470 -17.20 0.75 27.11
C ALA A 470 -16.79 0.55 28.59
N LEU A 471 -16.38 -0.66 29.00
CA LEU A 471 -15.81 -0.89 30.33
C LEU A 471 -14.42 -0.23 30.49
N CYS A 472 -13.58 -0.30 29.47
CA CYS A 472 -12.28 0.39 29.45
C CYS A 472 -12.46 1.90 29.66
N PHE A 473 -13.38 2.53 28.92
CA PHE A 473 -13.75 3.93 29.07
C PHE A 473 -14.22 4.28 30.49
N LEU A 474 -15.19 3.53 31.05
CA LEU A 474 -15.66 3.75 32.43
C LEU A 474 -14.53 3.57 33.46
N SER A 475 -13.64 2.58 33.28
CA SER A 475 -12.52 2.35 34.20
C SER A 475 -11.49 3.48 34.21
N GLU A 476 -11.46 4.30 33.16
CA GLU A 476 -10.59 5.48 33.04
C GLU A 476 -11.29 6.72 33.63
N LEU A 477 -12.60 6.89 33.40
CA LEU A 477 -13.43 7.91 34.07
C LEU A 477 -13.38 7.76 35.60
N VAL A 478 -13.59 6.55 36.12
CA VAL A 478 -13.53 6.26 37.56
C VAL A 478 -12.17 6.58 38.17
N ALA A 479 -11.08 6.38 37.42
CA ALA A 479 -9.72 6.69 37.88
C ALA A 479 -9.44 8.20 37.98
N LYS A 480 -10.21 9.03 37.25
CA LYS A 480 -10.13 10.50 37.28
C LYS A 480 -11.13 11.13 38.24
N ASN A 481 -12.38 10.66 38.24
CA ASN A 481 -13.49 11.21 39.01
C ASN A 481 -14.28 10.05 39.66
N PRO A 482 -14.27 9.90 41.00
CA PRO A 482 -14.86 8.75 41.68
C PRO A 482 -16.41 8.74 41.67
N THR A 483 -17.07 9.81 41.23
CA THR A 483 -18.55 9.85 41.12
C THR A 483 -19.09 8.76 40.16
N TRP A 484 -18.33 8.44 39.11
CA TRP A 484 -18.61 7.38 38.14
C TRP A 484 -18.54 5.95 38.71
N MET A 485 -18.00 5.76 39.93
CA MET A 485 -17.84 4.44 40.55
C MET A 485 -19.19 3.74 40.80
N SER A 486 -20.25 4.51 41.03
CA SER A 486 -21.62 4.02 41.16
C SER A 486 -22.09 3.27 39.90
N LEU A 487 -22.04 3.94 38.75
CA LEU A 487 -22.39 3.38 37.44
C LEU A 487 -21.49 2.20 37.05
N TYR A 488 -20.18 2.31 37.30
CA TYR A 488 -19.23 1.21 37.02
C TYR A 488 -19.56 -0.04 37.85
N SER A 489 -19.91 0.13 39.13
CA SER A 489 -20.32 -0.96 40.01
C SER A 489 -21.68 -1.55 39.63
N GLU A 490 -22.64 -0.71 39.21
CA GLU A 490 -23.96 -1.14 38.72
C GLU A 490 -23.83 -2.07 37.50
N ILE A 491 -22.98 -1.71 36.53
CA ILE A 491 -22.70 -2.53 35.34
C ILE A 491 -21.94 -3.80 35.73
N LEU A 492 -20.90 -3.70 36.56
CA LEU A 492 -20.15 -4.87 37.04
C LEU A 492 -20.95 -5.80 37.96
N ASN A 493 -22.09 -5.39 38.52
CA ASN A 493 -22.94 -6.31 39.29
C ASN A 493 -23.72 -7.29 38.38
N GLN A 494 -23.68 -7.11 37.06
CA GLN A 494 -24.46 -7.90 36.12
C GLN A 494 -23.71 -9.15 35.62
N LYS A 495 -24.28 -10.36 35.84
CA LYS A 495 -23.66 -11.63 35.43
C LYS A 495 -23.37 -11.73 33.92
N HIS A 496 -24.17 -11.08 33.06
CA HIS A 496 -23.94 -11.12 31.61
C HIS A 496 -22.60 -10.46 31.21
N VAL A 497 -22.14 -9.44 31.94
CA VAL A 497 -20.85 -8.78 31.67
C VAL A 497 -19.70 -9.76 31.86
N TYR A 498 -19.70 -10.53 32.96
CA TYR A 498 -18.68 -11.54 33.22
C TYR A 498 -18.68 -12.67 32.20
N ARG A 499 -19.84 -13.09 31.68
CA ARG A 499 -19.92 -14.04 30.57
C ARG A 499 -19.24 -13.51 29.30
N VAL A 500 -19.44 -12.24 28.96
CA VAL A 500 -18.77 -11.62 27.81
C VAL A 500 -17.24 -11.55 28.04
N LEU A 501 -16.80 -11.11 29.22
CA LEU A 501 -15.37 -11.07 29.59
C LEU A 501 -14.71 -12.45 29.57
N ALA A 502 -15.37 -13.47 30.12
CA ALA A 502 -14.91 -14.86 30.09
C ALA A 502 -14.78 -15.40 28.65
N PHE A 503 -15.76 -15.09 27.77
CA PHE A 503 -15.69 -15.45 26.36
C PHE A 503 -14.50 -14.79 25.64
N ILE A 504 -14.18 -13.54 25.97
CA ILE A 504 -13.02 -12.82 25.44
C ILE A 504 -11.70 -13.46 25.89
N ILE A 505 -11.59 -13.84 27.17
CA ILE A 505 -10.41 -14.55 27.69
C ILE A 505 -10.21 -15.88 26.95
N TYR A 506 -11.29 -16.59 26.62
CA TYR A 506 -11.21 -17.85 25.89
C TYR A 506 -10.93 -17.66 24.38
N ARG A 507 -11.79 -16.94 23.63
CA ARG A 507 -11.75 -16.82 22.15
C ARG A 507 -11.25 -15.48 21.58
N GLY A 508 -11.05 -14.45 22.39
CA GLY A 508 -10.71 -13.11 21.93
C GLY A 508 -9.31 -12.97 21.31
N SER A 509 -9.07 -11.84 20.63
CA SER A 509 -7.74 -11.49 20.10
C SER A 509 -6.75 -11.15 21.23
N LYS A 510 -5.43 -11.21 20.97
CA LYS A 510 -4.38 -10.89 21.97
C LYS A 510 -4.60 -9.52 22.64
N ASN A 511 -4.97 -8.49 21.87
CA ASN A 511 -5.24 -7.14 22.37
C ASN A 511 -6.47 -7.12 23.29
N MET A 512 -7.56 -7.77 22.88
CA MET A 512 -8.78 -7.88 23.70
C MET A 512 -8.52 -8.64 25.01
N LYS A 513 -7.76 -9.75 24.96
CA LYS A 513 -7.35 -10.49 26.17
C LYS A 513 -6.52 -9.61 27.11
N GLN A 514 -5.58 -8.83 26.58
CA GLN A 514 -4.77 -7.91 27.37
C GLN A 514 -5.65 -6.85 28.06
N LYS A 515 -6.55 -6.17 27.33
CA LYS A 515 -7.50 -5.20 27.92
C LYS A 515 -8.34 -5.79 29.05
N VAL A 516 -8.83 -7.01 28.88
CA VAL A 516 -9.62 -7.69 29.93
C VAL A 516 -8.77 -8.04 31.15
N LEU A 517 -7.52 -8.50 30.96
CA LEU A 517 -6.59 -8.74 32.07
C LEU A 517 -6.25 -7.44 32.82
N ASP A 518 -6.01 -6.34 32.09
CA ASP A 518 -5.76 -5.02 32.67
C ASP A 518 -6.96 -4.53 33.49
N LEU A 519 -8.20 -4.74 33.00
CA LEU A 519 -9.44 -4.46 33.75
C LEU A 519 -9.55 -5.30 35.03
N ILE A 520 -9.22 -6.59 34.98
CA ILE A 520 -9.29 -7.52 36.13
C ILE A 520 -8.36 -7.07 37.27
N THR A 521 -7.24 -6.40 36.97
CA THR A 521 -6.38 -5.84 38.04
C THR A 521 -7.09 -4.80 38.92
N LYS A 522 -8.17 -4.17 38.42
CA LYS A 522 -9.00 -3.18 39.11
C LYS A 522 -10.27 -3.79 39.75
N PHE A 523 -10.48 -5.11 39.68
CA PHE A 523 -11.73 -5.76 40.11
C PHE A 523 -11.76 -6.07 41.61
N SER A 524 -12.97 -6.13 42.18
CA SER A 524 -13.18 -6.61 43.56
C SER A 524 -13.08 -8.14 43.64
N GLN A 525 -12.81 -8.68 44.83
CA GLN A 525 -12.77 -10.14 45.06
C GLN A 525 -14.07 -10.85 44.63
N GLN A 526 -15.23 -10.20 44.83
CA GLN A 526 -16.54 -10.72 44.40
C GLN A 526 -16.69 -10.73 42.87
N SER A 527 -16.17 -9.70 42.19
CA SER A 527 -16.13 -9.62 40.72
C SER A 527 -15.25 -10.74 40.12
N THR A 528 -14.12 -11.03 40.78
CA THR A 528 -13.21 -12.11 40.38
C THR A 528 -13.83 -13.49 40.52
N LEU A 529 -14.61 -13.74 41.57
CA LEU A 529 -15.39 -14.98 41.73
C LEU A 529 -16.44 -15.13 40.63
N MET A 530 -17.25 -14.09 40.38
CA MET A 530 -18.26 -14.11 39.30
C MET A 530 -17.65 -14.36 37.92
N LEU A 531 -16.44 -13.84 37.66
CA LEU A 531 -15.69 -14.13 36.43
C LEU A 531 -15.21 -15.59 36.38
N SER A 532 -14.73 -16.14 37.50
CA SER A 532 -14.31 -17.54 37.60
C SER A 532 -15.46 -18.49 37.30
N ASP A 533 -16.63 -18.27 37.89
CA ASP A 533 -17.84 -19.07 37.64
C ASP A 533 -18.24 -19.02 36.16
N CYS A 534 -18.15 -17.84 35.52
CA CYS A 534 -18.46 -17.66 34.11
C CYS A 534 -17.40 -18.25 33.17
N LEU A 535 -16.13 -18.34 33.58
CA LEU A 535 -15.07 -19.03 32.84
C LEU A 535 -15.33 -20.55 32.84
N GLU A 536 -15.73 -21.11 33.99
CA GLU A 536 -16.12 -22.53 34.08
C GLU A 536 -17.36 -22.84 33.21
N GLU A 537 -18.40 -22.00 33.25
CA GLU A 537 -19.58 -22.14 32.37
C GLU A 537 -19.18 -22.17 30.88
N ILE A 538 -18.24 -21.32 30.45
CA ILE A 538 -17.83 -21.23 29.04
C ILE A 538 -16.88 -22.36 28.62
N GLU A 539 -16.02 -22.83 29.53
CA GLU A 539 -15.20 -24.02 29.30
C GLU A 539 -16.08 -25.27 29.15
N GLN A 540 -17.10 -25.43 29.99
CA GLN A 540 -18.06 -26.53 29.86
C GLN A 540 -18.82 -26.46 28.51
N LEU A 541 -19.25 -25.26 28.07
CA LEU A 541 -19.90 -25.06 26.76
C LEU A 541 -18.94 -25.30 25.57
N SER A 542 -17.65 -25.03 25.72
CA SER A 542 -16.66 -25.30 24.67
C SER A 542 -16.34 -26.80 24.56
N LEU A 543 -16.21 -27.49 25.69
CA LEU A 543 -16.03 -28.94 25.78
C LEU A 543 -17.26 -29.71 25.28
N ALA A 544 -18.47 -29.22 25.58
CA ALA A 544 -19.71 -29.73 24.99
C ALA A 544 -19.68 -29.62 23.45
N LYS A 545 -19.19 -28.49 22.89
CA LYS A 545 -18.97 -28.38 21.44
C LYS A 545 -17.88 -29.30 20.90
N VAL A 546 -16.84 -29.65 21.68
CA VAL A 546 -15.84 -30.65 21.23
C VAL A 546 -16.47 -32.04 21.17
N LYS A 547 -17.23 -32.47 22.20
CA LYS A 547 -18.00 -33.72 22.16
C LYS A 547 -18.95 -33.76 20.96
N ILE A 548 -19.76 -32.70 20.81
CA ILE A 548 -20.67 -32.51 19.67
C ILE A 548 -19.92 -32.52 18.33
N VAL A 549 -18.68 -32.04 18.21
CA VAL A 549 -17.91 -32.11 16.95
C VAL A 549 -17.31 -33.50 16.69
N THR A 550 -17.04 -34.31 17.72
CA THR A 550 -16.68 -35.73 17.57
C THR A 550 -17.87 -36.68 17.47
N GLU A 551 -19.08 -36.25 17.87
CA GLU A 551 -20.31 -37.05 17.87
C GLU A 551 -21.26 -36.66 16.71
N ASN A 552 -21.18 -35.43 16.14
CA ASN A 552 -21.95 -35.00 14.96
C ASN A 552 -21.51 -35.60 13.62
N SER A 553 -20.84 -36.76 13.61
CA SER A 553 -20.87 -37.66 12.46
C SER A 553 -21.89 -38.79 12.60
N VAL A 554 -22.49 -38.99 13.79
CA VAL A 554 -23.51 -40.02 14.05
C VAL A 554 -24.55 -39.52 15.05
N GLU A 555 -25.44 -38.61 14.64
CA GLU A 555 -26.81 -38.57 15.18
C GLU A 555 -27.75 -37.79 14.25
N THR A 556 -28.24 -38.47 13.22
CA THR A 556 -29.56 -38.12 12.66
C THR A 556 -30.58 -38.26 13.78
N ALA A 557 -31.01 -37.14 14.34
CA ALA A 557 -31.95 -37.10 15.45
C ALA A 557 -33.14 -38.04 15.20
N ILE A 558 -33.30 -39.05 16.06
CA ILE A 558 -34.46 -39.93 16.05
C ILE A 558 -35.66 -39.10 16.48
N LYS A 559 -36.33 -38.51 15.49
CA LYS A 559 -37.60 -37.80 15.70
C LYS A 559 -38.61 -38.84 16.24
N PRO A 560 -39.24 -38.60 17.42
CA PRO A 560 -40.21 -39.55 17.95
C PRO A 560 -41.30 -39.83 16.92
N MET A 561 -41.55 -41.12 16.65
CA MET A 561 -42.44 -41.58 15.57
C MET A 561 -43.94 -41.39 15.87
N CYS A 562 -44.28 -40.87 17.05
CA CYS A 562 -45.59 -40.34 17.39
C CYS A 562 -45.48 -38.85 17.70
N THR A 563 -46.43 -38.04 17.21
CA THR A 563 -46.68 -36.75 17.88
C THR A 563 -47.32 -37.03 19.24
N PHE A 564 -47.00 -36.24 20.26
CA PHE A 564 -47.51 -36.41 21.64
C PHE A 564 -49.06 -36.57 21.67
N ALA A 565 -49.76 -35.83 20.82
CA ALA A 565 -51.21 -35.89 20.66
C ALA A 565 -51.76 -37.23 20.12
N GLN A 566 -50.94 -38.02 19.41
CA GLN A 566 -51.32 -39.35 18.91
C GLN A 566 -51.12 -40.44 19.98
N GLU A 567 -50.05 -40.35 20.78
CA GLU A 567 -49.88 -41.22 21.95
C GLU A 567 -50.96 -40.96 23.00
N GLU A 568 -51.28 -39.69 23.28
CA GLU A 568 -52.36 -39.32 24.20
C GLU A 568 -53.73 -39.82 23.71
N GLN A 569 -54.03 -39.72 22.40
CA GLN A 569 -55.25 -40.31 21.82
C GLN A 569 -55.28 -41.84 21.91
N ILE A 570 -54.14 -42.52 21.71
CA ILE A 570 -54.05 -43.97 21.85
C ILE A 570 -54.27 -44.37 23.32
N GLN A 571 -53.63 -43.68 24.27
CA GLN A 571 -53.80 -43.94 25.70
C GLN A 571 -55.26 -43.71 26.14
N MET A 572 -55.86 -42.57 25.77
CA MET A 572 -57.28 -42.31 26.03
C MET A 572 -58.24 -43.35 25.42
N PHE A 573 -57.86 -44.05 24.34
CA PHE A 573 -58.65 -45.14 23.76
C PHE A 573 -58.37 -46.49 24.44
N ILE A 574 -57.15 -46.75 24.89
CA ILE A 574 -56.80 -47.92 25.72
C ILE A 574 -57.53 -47.82 27.06
N ASP A 575 -57.46 -46.68 27.74
CA ASP A 575 -58.15 -46.43 29.01
C ASP A 575 -59.67 -46.59 28.88
N LYS A 576 -60.25 -46.22 27.72
CA LYS A 576 -61.68 -46.47 27.42
C LYS A 576 -61.98 -47.96 27.22
N LEU A 577 -61.12 -48.70 26.52
CA LEU A 577 -61.30 -50.14 26.34
C LEU A 577 -61.12 -50.90 27.66
N GLU A 578 -60.18 -50.49 28.50
CA GLU A 578 -59.95 -51.06 29.83
C GLU A 578 -61.13 -50.78 30.77
N ASN A 579 -61.70 -49.57 30.75
CA ASN A 579 -62.93 -49.26 31.47
C ASN A 579 -64.14 -50.08 30.98
N ILE A 580 -64.32 -50.26 29.67
CA ILE A 580 -65.40 -51.08 29.09
C ILE A 580 -65.22 -52.58 29.40
N PHE A 581 -63.97 -53.04 29.48
CA PHE A 581 -63.64 -54.41 29.90
C PHE A 581 -63.96 -54.62 31.38
N ASN A 582 -63.55 -53.67 32.24
CA ASN A 582 -63.83 -53.70 33.68
C ASN A 582 -65.33 -53.54 34.01
N SER A 583 -66.14 -52.92 33.12
CA SER A 583 -67.60 -52.83 33.27
C SER A 583 -68.38 -54.03 32.70
N ASN A 584 -67.70 -55.06 32.18
CA ASN A 584 -68.30 -56.27 31.59
C ASN A 584 -69.25 -56.05 30.38
N GLU A 585 -69.19 -54.89 29.70
CA GLU A 585 -69.99 -54.62 28.49
C GLU A 585 -69.31 -55.06 27.18
N ILE A 586 -68.80 -56.30 27.15
CA ILE A 586 -67.97 -56.84 26.04
C ILE A 586 -68.72 -56.87 24.69
N LEU A 587 -70.06 -56.93 24.70
CA LEU A 587 -70.91 -56.88 23.50
C LEU A 587 -70.98 -55.50 22.81
N SER A 588 -70.49 -54.43 23.45
CA SER A 588 -70.53 -53.06 22.90
C SER A 588 -69.36 -52.73 21.97
N ILE A 589 -68.29 -53.55 21.98
CA ILE A 589 -67.07 -53.32 21.20
C ILE A 589 -67.31 -53.64 19.73
N LYS A 590 -67.61 -52.61 18.92
CA LYS A 590 -67.71 -52.74 17.47
C LYS A 590 -66.37 -53.19 16.88
N SER A 591 -66.36 -54.30 16.15
CA SER A 591 -65.15 -54.85 15.49
C SER A 591 -64.44 -53.85 14.56
N SER A 592 -65.16 -52.84 14.06
CA SER A 592 -64.60 -51.69 13.33
C SER A 592 -63.47 -50.98 14.08
N ASN A 593 -63.57 -50.86 15.40
CA ASN A 593 -62.62 -50.09 16.21
C ASN A 593 -61.31 -50.87 16.40
N VAL A 594 -61.41 -52.20 16.54
CA VAL A 594 -60.27 -53.10 16.59
C VAL A 594 -59.57 -53.15 15.23
N ILE A 595 -60.33 -53.23 14.13
CA ILE A 595 -59.79 -53.15 12.76
C ILE A 595 -59.08 -51.82 12.52
N MET A 596 -59.64 -50.70 12.98
CA MET A 596 -59.01 -49.37 12.87
C MET A 596 -57.68 -49.30 13.62
N LEU A 597 -57.58 -49.87 14.83
CA LEU A 597 -56.32 -49.98 15.58
C LEU A 597 -55.27 -50.84 14.85
N TYR A 598 -55.67 -51.99 14.29
CA TYR A 598 -54.77 -52.81 13.46
C TYR A 598 -54.33 -52.10 12.19
N GLN A 599 -55.21 -51.34 11.52
CA GLN A 599 -54.87 -50.53 10.35
C GLN A 599 -53.90 -49.40 10.71
N TYR A 600 -54.10 -48.72 11.85
CA TYR A 600 -53.16 -47.72 12.35
C TYR A 600 -51.78 -48.33 12.63
N LYS A 601 -51.73 -49.47 13.35
CA LYS A 601 -50.47 -50.19 13.63
C LYS A 601 -49.78 -50.70 12.35
N MET A 602 -50.55 -51.14 11.35
CA MET A 602 -50.00 -51.57 10.06
C MET A 602 -49.44 -50.40 9.26
N ASN A 603 -50.09 -49.23 9.33
CA ASN A 603 -49.64 -48.02 8.64
C ASN A 603 -48.39 -47.42 9.30
N THR A 604 -48.31 -47.39 10.63
CA THR A 604 -47.08 -46.97 11.32
C THR A 604 -45.92 -47.91 11.03
N LEU A 605 -46.14 -49.24 11.05
CA LEU A 605 -45.12 -50.21 10.67
C LEU A 605 -44.60 -50.00 9.24
N LYS A 606 -45.50 -49.80 8.26
CA LYS A 606 -45.10 -49.48 6.87
C LYS A 606 -44.31 -48.18 6.77
N GLN A 607 -44.69 -47.15 7.53
CA GLN A 607 -43.95 -45.89 7.57
C GLN A 607 -42.55 -46.08 8.19
N THR A 608 -42.42 -46.88 9.25
CA THR A 608 -41.10 -47.21 9.81
C THR A 608 -40.24 -48.03 8.85
N GLU A 609 -40.82 -48.97 8.09
CA GLU A 609 -40.10 -49.76 7.08
C GLU A 609 -39.55 -48.88 5.95
N VAL A 610 -40.38 -47.99 5.40
CA VAL A 610 -39.96 -47.02 4.36
C VAL A 610 -38.88 -46.07 4.89
N TRP A 611 -39.03 -45.57 6.12
CA TRP A 611 -38.04 -44.68 6.74
C TRP A 611 -36.71 -45.38 7.02
N LEU A 612 -36.73 -46.61 7.56
CA LEU A 612 -35.53 -47.41 7.77
C LEU A 612 -34.80 -47.70 6.46
N LYS A 613 -35.55 -47.98 5.38
CA LYS A 613 -34.97 -48.17 4.05
C LYS A 613 -34.31 -46.90 3.53
N GLN A 614 -34.99 -45.75 3.61
CA GLN A 614 -34.40 -44.46 3.23
C GLN A 614 -33.16 -44.09 4.07
N SER A 615 -33.18 -44.40 5.37
CA SER A 615 -32.02 -44.20 6.25
C SER A 615 -30.84 -45.10 5.86
N LEU A 616 -31.10 -46.36 5.50
CA LEU A 616 -30.09 -47.29 4.98
C LEU A 616 -29.51 -46.84 3.63
N ASP A 617 -30.37 -46.40 2.71
CA ASP A 617 -29.97 -45.90 1.39
C ASP A 617 -29.08 -44.65 1.55
N ASN A 618 -29.48 -43.67 2.37
CA ASN A 618 -28.69 -42.48 2.71
C ASN A 618 -27.34 -42.83 3.38
N ALA A 619 -27.32 -43.78 4.31
CA ALA A 619 -26.09 -44.24 4.96
C ALA A 619 -25.16 -44.93 3.95
N SER A 620 -25.71 -45.67 2.97
CA SER A 620 -24.92 -46.26 1.89
C SER A 620 -24.30 -45.21 0.98
N GLU A 621 -25.03 -44.14 0.65
CA GLU A 621 -24.51 -43.01 -0.13
C GLU A 621 -23.37 -42.30 0.61
N GLU A 622 -23.53 -42.02 1.90
CA GLU A 622 -22.47 -41.46 2.75
C GLU A 622 -21.23 -42.38 2.83
N ILE A 623 -21.40 -43.70 2.93
CA ILE A 623 -20.29 -44.66 2.86
C ILE A 623 -19.57 -44.57 1.51
N THR A 624 -20.29 -44.48 0.38
CA THR A 624 -19.63 -44.29 -0.93
C THR A 624 -18.88 -42.96 -1.01
N ARG A 625 -19.48 -41.86 -0.51
CA ARG A 625 -18.86 -40.53 -0.47
C ARG A 625 -17.59 -40.50 0.37
N LEU A 626 -17.59 -41.15 1.53
CA LEU A 626 -16.42 -41.30 2.39
C LEU A 626 -15.34 -42.16 1.72
N ASN A 627 -15.70 -43.25 1.05
CA ASN A 627 -14.75 -44.07 0.28
C ASN A 627 -14.09 -43.29 -0.86
N TYR A 628 -14.85 -42.51 -1.64
CA TYR A 628 -14.27 -41.61 -2.64
C TYR A 628 -13.31 -40.59 -2.01
N LYS A 629 -13.67 -40.00 -0.86
CA LYS A 629 -12.77 -39.08 -0.14
C LYS A 629 -11.48 -39.76 0.33
N ILE A 630 -11.54 -40.99 0.83
CA ILE A 630 -10.36 -41.78 1.22
C ILE A 630 -9.46 -42.05 0.01
N VAL A 631 -10.03 -42.39 -1.15
CA VAL A 631 -9.27 -42.61 -2.39
C VAL A 631 -8.56 -41.32 -2.84
N CYS A 632 -9.24 -40.16 -2.79
CA CYS A 632 -8.61 -38.86 -3.10
C CYS A 632 -7.47 -38.54 -2.13
N LEU A 633 -7.68 -38.66 -0.82
CA LEU A 633 -6.65 -38.42 0.20
C LEU A 633 -5.44 -39.37 0.05
N ASN A 634 -5.67 -40.62 -0.35
CA ASN A 634 -4.58 -41.56 -0.64
C ASN A 634 -3.80 -41.16 -1.90
N SER A 635 -4.46 -40.63 -2.94
CA SER A 635 -3.77 -40.13 -4.13
C SER A 635 -2.98 -38.83 -3.85
N GLU A 636 -3.51 -37.93 -3.04
CA GLU A 636 -2.80 -36.73 -2.56
C GLU A 636 -1.59 -37.11 -1.71
N SER A 637 -1.74 -38.07 -0.79
CA SER A 637 -0.65 -38.62 0.00
C SER A 637 0.45 -39.24 -0.88
N MET A 638 0.08 -39.99 -1.91
CA MET A 638 1.04 -40.57 -2.86
C MET A 638 1.79 -39.49 -3.66
N GLN A 639 1.11 -38.42 -4.09
CA GLN A 639 1.75 -37.27 -4.75
C GLN A 639 2.69 -36.50 -3.81
N LEU A 640 2.29 -36.28 -2.55
CA LEU A 640 3.14 -35.66 -1.52
C LEU A 640 4.40 -36.49 -1.26
N ASN A 641 4.29 -37.80 -1.17
CA ASN A 641 5.44 -38.69 -1.02
C ASN A 641 6.38 -38.66 -2.24
N GLN A 642 5.85 -38.51 -3.46
CA GLN A 642 6.67 -38.35 -4.66
C GLN A 642 7.43 -37.01 -4.66
N MET A 643 6.75 -35.89 -4.35
CA MET A 643 7.42 -34.58 -4.22
C MET A 643 8.48 -34.60 -3.12
N LEU A 644 8.21 -35.26 -1.99
CA LEU A 644 9.18 -35.41 -0.90
C LEU A 644 10.42 -36.19 -1.35
N LEU A 645 10.29 -37.22 -2.18
CA LEU A 645 11.43 -37.94 -2.77
C LEU A 645 12.24 -37.06 -3.73
N ASP A 646 11.57 -36.26 -4.55
CA ASP A 646 12.22 -35.32 -5.47
C ASP A 646 12.97 -34.21 -4.70
N ASP A 647 12.36 -33.66 -3.65
CA ASP A 647 12.99 -32.69 -2.72
C ASP A 647 14.22 -33.29 -2.02
N HIS A 648 14.16 -34.55 -1.56
CA HIS A 648 15.32 -35.22 -0.95
C HIS A 648 16.48 -35.36 -1.95
N LYS A 649 16.17 -35.65 -3.21
CA LYS A 649 17.17 -35.73 -4.27
C LYS A 649 17.80 -34.36 -4.57
N GLU A 650 17.02 -33.28 -4.61
CA GLU A 650 17.56 -31.92 -4.75
C GLU A 650 18.45 -31.53 -3.56
N ILE A 651 18.07 -31.92 -2.34
CA ILE A 651 18.91 -31.74 -1.14
C ILE A 651 20.22 -32.53 -1.26
N GLU A 652 20.19 -33.79 -1.70
CA GLU A 652 21.42 -34.56 -1.95
C GLU A 652 22.31 -33.86 -2.99
N GLU A 653 21.76 -33.44 -4.13
CA GLU A 653 22.50 -32.70 -5.16
C GLU A 653 23.13 -31.41 -4.59
N LEU A 654 22.38 -30.59 -3.85
CA LEU A 654 22.86 -29.37 -3.18
C LEU A 654 23.90 -29.64 -2.08
N THR A 655 23.84 -30.78 -1.38
CA THR A 655 24.88 -31.14 -0.39
C THR A 655 26.19 -31.49 -1.09
N THR A 656 26.15 -32.21 -2.21
CA THR A 656 27.36 -32.49 -3.01
C THR A 656 27.94 -31.22 -3.64
N GLU A 657 27.11 -30.25 -4.06
CA GLU A 657 27.58 -28.95 -4.52
C GLU A 657 28.24 -28.16 -3.36
N ASN A 658 27.64 -28.15 -2.17
CA ASN A 658 28.23 -27.52 -0.99
C ASN A 658 29.57 -28.14 -0.59
N GLU A 659 29.73 -29.47 -0.68
CA GLU A 659 31.04 -30.10 -0.46
C GLU A 659 32.08 -29.66 -1.49
N ASN A 660 31.68 -29.53 -2.76
CA ASN A 660 32.56 -29.06 -3.83
C ASN A 660 32.92 -27.56 -3.69
N LEU A 661 31.97 -26.72 -3.27
CA LEU A 661 32.23 -25.32 -2.93
C LEU A 661 33.15 -25.19 -1.71
N LYS A 662 32.98 -26.05 -0.69
CA LYS A 662 33.87 -26.11 0.49
C LYS A 662 35.29 -26.53 0.14
N LYS A 663 35.47 -27.47 -0.80
CA LYS A 663 36.80 -27.80 -1.37
C LYS A 663 37.42 -26.59 -2.07
N LYS A 664 36.69 -25.94 -2.99
CA LYS A 664 37.14 -24.70 -3.67
C LYS A 664 37.49 -23.58 -2.68
N LEU A 665 36.72 -23.42 -1.60
CA LEU A 665 37.00 -22.44 -0.55
C LEU A 665 38.35 -22.75 0.13
N ASN A 666 38.58 -24.02 0.49
CA ASN A 666 39.85 -24.45 1.07
C ASN A 666 41.03 -24.18 0.12
N ASP A 667 40.90 -24.54 -1.16
CA ASP A 667 41.91 -24.27 -2.20
C ASP A 667 42.23 -22.77 -2.31
N ILE A 668 41.21 -21.91 -2.28
CA ILE A 668 41.37 -20.44 -2.28
C ILE A 668 42.05 -19.97 -1.00
N THR A 669 41.74 -20.53 0.17
CA THR A 669 42.41 -20.14 1.42
C THR A 669 43.89 -20.56 1.45
N GLU A 670 44.26 -21.68 0.82
CA GLU A 670 45.66 -22.09 0.67
C GLU A 670 46.41 -21.21 -0.35
N GLN A 671 45.76 -20.85 -1.46
CA GLN A 671 46.27 -19.85 -2.41
C GLN A 671 46.43 -18.47 -1.75
N PHE A 672 45.53 -18.07 -0.86
CA PHE A 672 45.64 -16.83 -0.09
C PHE A 672 46.80 -16.90 0.91
N ALA A 673 46.98 -18.02 1.62
CA ALA A 673 48.09 -18.21 2.55
C ALA A 673 49.46 -18.18 1.84
N THR A 674 49.58 -18.82 0.69
CA THR A 674 50.82 -18.79 -0.14
C THR A 674 51.07 -17.39 -0.72
N THR A 675 50.03 -16.70 -1.20
CA THR A 675 50.14 -15.32 -1.68
C THR A 675 50.50 -14.34 -0.57
N SER A 676 49.93 -14.49 0.62
CA SER A 676 50.25 -13.70 1.82
C SER A 676 51.71 -13.91 2.25
N ASN A 677 52.20 -15.15 2.28
CA ASN A 677 53.61 -15.45 2.52
C ASN A 677 54.55 -14.84 1.45
N ASN A 678 54.13 -14.84 0.19
CA ASN A 678 54.90 -14.18 -0.88
C ASN A 678 54.87 -12.64 -0.74
N PHE A 679 53.74 -12.06 -0.33
CA PHE A 679 53.64 -10.62 -0.03
C PHE A 679 54.50 -10.23 1.17
N ALA A 680 54.55 -11.04 2.23
CA ALA A 680 55.44 -10.82 3.38
C ALA A 680 56.92 -10.80 2.95
N LYS A 681 57.35 -11.76 2.12
CA LYS A 681 58.71 -11.77 1.52
C LYS A 681 58.95 -10.53 0.64
N LEU A 682 57.95 -10.11 -0.15
CA LEU A 682 58.05 -8.92 -0.99
C LEU A 682 58.18 -7.65 -0.14
N SER A 683 57.40 -7.54 0.94
CA SER A 683 57.44 -6.43 1.89
C SER A 683 58.80 -6.37 2.60
N GLN A 684 59.36 -7.50 3.02
CA GLN A 684 60.71 -7.56 3.60
C GLN A 684 61.79 -7.12 2.60
N ASN A 685 61.64 -7.47 1.32
CA ASN A 685 62.51 -6.99 0.24
C ASN A 685 62.32 -5.50 -0.09
N TYR A 686 61.13 -4.93 0.13
CA TYR A 686 60.90 -3.49 0.03
C TYR A 686 61.54 -2.74 1.21
N GLU A 687 61.43 -3.26 2.43
CA GLU A 687 62.05 -2.66 3.62
C GLU A 687 63.59 -2.66 3.51
N SER A 688 64.20 -3.75 3.03
CA SER A 688 65.65 -3.81 2.81
C SER A 688 66.11 -2.86 1.70
N LYS A 689 65.38 -2.77 0.57
CA LYS A 689 65.64 -1.75 -0.46
C LYS A 689 65.48 -0.33 0.07
N ARG A 690 64.50 -0.09 0.96
CA ARG A 690 64.28 1.21 1.59
C ARG A 690 65.44 1.60 2.52
N GLN A 691 66.00 0.65 3.28
CA GLN A 691 67.22 0.85 4.07
C GLN A 691 68.41 1.21 3.17
N ILE A 692 68.64 0.47 2.08
CA ILE A 692 69.70 0.79 1.10
C ILE A 692 69.51 2.21 0.51
N ILE A 693 68.27 2.60 0.18
CA ILE A 693 67.97 3.96 -0.29
C ILE A 693 68.23 5.01 0.80
N GLN A 694 67.99 4.71 2.09
CA GLN A 694 68.35 5.60 3.19
C GLN A 694 69.87 5.75 3.33
N GLU A 695 70.64 4.67 3.22
CA GLU A 695 72.11 4.69 3.23
C GLU A 695 72.71 5.42 2.03
N GLN A 696 72.11 5.28 0.85
CA GLN A 696 72.49 6.06 -0.33
C GLN A 696 72.16 7.55 -0.14
N ASN A 697 71.02 7.89 0.45
CA ASN A 697 70.66 9.29 0.74
C ASN A 697 71.56 9.93 1.82
N THR A 698 72.01 9.19 2.84
CA THR A 698 73.00 9.72 3.80
C THR A 698 74.37 9.90 3.14
N SER A 699 74.76 8.99 2.25
CA SER A 699 75.98 9.10 1.45
C SER A 699 75.94 10.32 0.50
N ILE A 700 74.81 10.54 -0.19
CA ILE A 700 74.58 11.73 -1.01
C ILE A 700 74.68 13.00 -0.18
N LYS A 701 74.02 13.08 0.98
CA LYS A 701 74.13 14.25 1.88
C LYS A 701 75.55 14.54 2.34
N ASN A 702 76.36 13.50 2.58
CA ASN A 702 77.77 13.68 2.92
C ASN A 702 78.58 14.21 1.72
N LEU A 703 78.31 13.73 0.50
CA LEU A 703 78.93 14.24 -0.72
C LEU A 703 78.48 15.68 -1.03
N GLU A 704 77.20 16.02 -0.84
CA GLU A 704 76.68 17.39 -0.96
C GLU A 704 77.39 18.33 0.02
N LYS A 705 77.61 17.90 1.27
CA LYS A 705 78.36 18.67 2.27
C LYS A 705 79.82 18.89 1.86
N GLN A 706 80.50 17.86 1.35
CA GLN A 706 81.87 18.00 0.81
C GLN A 706 81.92 18.93 -0.41
N LEU A 707 80.90 18.89 -1.27
CA LEU A 707 80.81 19.76 -2.44
C LEU A 707 80.59 21.23 -2.03
N GLU A 708 79.82 21.48 -0.98
CA GLU A 708 79.63 22.82 -0.42
C GLU A 708 80.87 23.33 0.34
N GLU A 709 81.60 22.46 1.05
CA GLU A 709 82.92 22.79 1.63
C GLU A 709 83.92 23.19 0.53
N LEU A 710 84.02 22.42 -0.56
CA LEU A 710 84.87 22.76 -1.73
C LEU A 710 84.40 24.03 -2.46
N ARG A 711 83.12 24.36 -2.43
CA ARG A 711 82.60 25.63 -2.97
C ARG A 711 83.03 26.81 -2.14
N LEU A 712 82.97 26.71 -0.81
CA LEU A 712 83.45 27.74 0.10
C LEU A 712 84.96 27.99 -0.11
N GLU A 713 85.78 26.94 -0.18
CA GLU A 713 87.21 27.07 -0.53
C GLU A 713 87.40 27.72 -1.91
N SER A 714 86.59 27.36 -2.92
CA SER A 714 86.66 27.97 -4.26
C SER A 714 86.27 29.45 -4.26
N ASP A 715 85.29 29.84 -3.46
CA ASP A 715 84.83 31.23 -3.37
C ASP A 715 85.75 32.11 -2.52
N GLU A 716 86.39 31.57 -1.47
CA GLU A 716 87.52 32.22 -0.78
C GLU A 716 88.68 32.45 -1.77
N MET A 717 89.08 31.43 -2.53
CA MET A 717 90.15 31.55 -3.53
C MET A 717 89.81 32.58 -4.63
N LYS A 718 88.55 32.69 -5.05
CA LYS A 718 88.08 33.76 -5.97
C LYS A 718 88.13 35.14 -5.31
N ALA A 719 87.78 35.26 -4.03
CA ALA A 719 87.81 36.53 -3.31
C ALA A 719 89.24 37.07 -3.20
N ASP A 720 90.21 36.20 -2.90
CA ASP A 720 91.64 36.55 -2.90
C ASP A 720 92.13 36.97 -4.29
N LEU A 721 91.78 36.22 -5.33
CA LEU A 721 92.12 36.59 -6.72
C LEU A 721 91.50 37.93 -7.14
N LEU A 722 90.26 38.21 -6.70
CA LEU A 722 89.57 39.48 -6.94
C LEU A 722 90.26 40.64 -6.21
N ASN A 723 90.80 40.41 -5.01
CA ASN A 723 91.56 41.40 -4.26
C ASN A 723 92.92 41.69 -4.94
N GLN A 724 93.61 40.67 -5.45
CA GLN A 724 94.81 40.86 -6.28
C GLN A 724 94.50 41.71 -7.53
N LEU A 725 93.47 41.35 -8.30
CA LEU A 725 93.03 42.10 -9.47
C LEU A 725 92.61 43.55 -9.17
N LYS A 726 92.02 43.82 -7.99
CA LYS A 726 91.72 45.20 -7.55
C LYS A 726 92.98 46.01 -7.30
N ASN A 727 94.03 45.40 -6.74
CA ASN A 727 95.31 46.07 -6.50
C ASN A 727 96.02 46.38 -7.83
N GLU A 728 96.11 45.42 -8.75
CA GLU A 728 96.63 45.65 -10.11
C GLU A 728 95.83 46.71 -10.87
N LYS A 729 94.50 46.74 -10.71
CA LYS A 729 93.65 47.77 -11.32
C LYS A 729 93.91 49.16 -10.74
N ALA A 730 94.22 49.28 -9.46
CA ALA A 730 94.61 50.55 -8.84
C ALA A 730 95.97 51.03 -9.36
N GLU A 731 96.93 50.13 -9.51
CA GLU A 731 98.27 50.44 -10.03
C GLU A 731 98.23 50.84 -11.52
N ASN A 732 97.48 50.12 -12.35
CA ASN A 732 97.21 50.50 -13.74
C ASN A 732 96.50 51.86 -13.85
N LYS A 733 95.58 52.19 -12.94
CA LYS A 733 94.92 53.52 -12.92
C LYS A 733 95.92 54.67 -12.66
N ILE A 734 96.99 54.42 -11.90
CA ILE A 734 98.07 55.38 -11.66
C ILE A 734 98.99 55.52 -12.89
N GLN A 735 99.15 54.46 -13.69
CA GLN A 735 99.85 54.58 -14.99
C GLN A 735 99.03 55.33 -16.03
N VAL A 736 97.71 55.09 -16.11
CA VAL A 736 96.82 55.78 -17.06
C VAL A 736 96.82 57.29 -16.84
N SER A 737 96.75 57.77 -15.59
CA SER A 737 96.76 59.22 -15.32
C SER A 737 98.09 59.90 -15.71
N LYS A 738 99.23 59.18 -15.64
CA LYS A 738 100.51 59.67 -16.19
C LYS A 738 100.50 59.79 -17.71
N LEU A 739 99.87 58.85 -18.42
CA LEU A 739 99.76 58.89 -19.88
C LEU A 739 98.79 59.97 -20.36
N GLU A 740 97.67 60.18 -19.64
CA GLU A 740 96.72 61.27 -19.90
C GLU A 740 97.40 62.65 -19.79
N GLN A 741 98.30 62.82 -18.82
CA GLN A 741 99.06 64.06 -18.65
C GLN A 741 100.01 64.35 -19.83
N GLN A 742 100.65 63.31 -20.39
CA GLN A 742 101.47 63.44 -21.61
C GLN A 742 100.62 63.73 -22.87
N LEU A 743 99.38 63.25 -22.91
CA LEU A 743 98.48 63.47 -24.04
C LEU A 743 98.01 64.94 -24.12
N MET A 744 97.78 65.61 -22.98
CA MET A 744 97.45 67.04 -22.97
C MET A 744 98.57 67.93 -23.52
N GLU A 745 99.85 67.64 -23.24
CA GLU A 745 100.97 68.38 -23.83
C GLU A 745 101.01 68.25 -25.36
N LYS A 746 100.72 67.04 -25.89
CA LYS A 746 100.61 66.82 -27.34
C LYS A 746 99.41 67.52 -27.97
N GLN A 747 98.28 67.59 -27.26
CA GLN A 747 97.08 68.28 -27.73
C GLN A 747 97.31 69.80 -27.94
N SER A 748 98.15 70.43 -27.09
CA SER A 748 98.53 71.84 -27.23
C SER A 748 99.21 72.12 -28.59
N ILE A 749 100.16 71.26 -28.98
CA ILE A 749 100.93 71.39 -30.24
C ILE A 749 100.03 71.23 -31.48
N VAL A 750 98.96 70.43 -31.39
CA VAL A 750 97.99 70.26 -32.48
C VAL A 750 97.18 71.54 -32.72
N ASN A 751 96.87 72.30 -31.67
CA ASN A 751 96.09 73.53 -31.80
C ASN A 751 96.85 74.62 -32.58
N GLU A 752 98.15 74.83 -32.30
CA GLU A 752 98.99 75.77 -33.08
C GLU A 752 99.00 75.44 -34.58
N LYS A 753 99.09 74.15 -34.94
CA LYS A 753 99.06 73.70 -36.34
C LYS A 753 97.69 73.87 -37.01
N THR A 754 96.62 73.99 -36.22
CA THR A 754 95.26 74.16 -36.74
C THR A 754 94.98 75.62 -37.14
N GLU A 755 95.53 76.60 -36.41
CA GLU A 755 95.46 78.02 -36.82
C GLU A 755 96.19 78.29 -38.14
N GLU A 756 97.34 77.64 -38.37
CA GLU A 756 98.11 77.75 -39.60
C GLU A 756 97.33 77.26 -40.84
N ILE A 757 96.41 76.29 -40.67
CA ILE A 757 95.51 75.79 -41.73
C ILE A 757 94.39 76.79 -42.02
N ASN A 758 93.78 77.37 -41.00
CA ASN A 758 92.67 78.33 -41.17
C ASN A 758 93.08 79.58 -41.98
N ASN A 759 94.32 80.03 -41.83
CA ASN A 759 94.89 81.12 -42.63
C ASN A 759 95.05 80.80 -44.12
N LYS A 760 95.05 79.52 -44.53
CA LYS A 760 95.03 79.12 -45.95
C LYS A 760 93.61 79.04 -46.52
N ILE A 761 92.62 78.73 -45.68
CA ILE A 761 91.20 78.64 -46.07
C ILE A 761 90.65 80.03 -46.44
N SER A 762 91.05 81.09 -45.74
CA SER A 762 90.62 82.47 -46.03
C SER A 762 91.08 82.97 -47.40
N PHE A 763 92.20 82.46 -47.93
CA PHE A 763 92.72 82.84 -49.25
C PHE A 763 91.87 82.24 -50.40
N ILE A 764 91.32 81.04 -50.21
CA ILE A 764 90.51 80.34 -51.23
C ILE A 764 89.18 81.05 -51.49
N LYS A 765 88.50 81.53 -50.43
CA LYS A 765 87.21 82.23 -50.53
C LYS A 765 87.21 83.49 -51.40
N ASN A 766 88.36 84.16 -51.53
CA ASN A 766 88.46 85.36 -52.38
C ASN A 766 88.44 85.02 -53.89
N LEU A 767 88.77 83.79 -54.29
CA LEU A 767 88.68 83.35 -55.68
C LEU A 767 87.25 82.97 -56.09
N GLU A 768 86.45 82.44 -55.17
CA GLU A 768 85.05 82.04 -55.43
C GLU A 768 84.15 83.24 -55.76
N ASN A 769 84.34 84.38 -55.08
CA ASN A 769 83.52 85.58 -55.26
C ASN A 769 83.62 86.18 -56.69
N ILE A 770 84.74 85.99 -57.39
CA ILE A 770 84.93 86.48 -58.76
C ILE A 770 84.11 85.66 -59.78
N SER A 771 83.76 84.40 -59.45
CA SER A 771 83.00 83.54 -60.35
C SER A 771 81.50 83.86 -60.35
N LEU A 772 80.92 84.13 -59.18
CA LEU A 772 79.47 84.30 -59.00
C LEU A 772 78.90 85.56 -59.65
N GLU A 773 79.72 86.58 -59.86
CA GLU A 773 79.27 87.84 -60.48
C GLU A 773 78.87 87.63 -61.96
N LYS A 774 79.40 86.59 -62.62
CA LYS A 774 79.07 86.27 -64.02
C LYS A 774 77.81 85.43 -64.22
N ASP A 775 77.34 84.70 -63.21
CA ASP A 775 76.12 83.90 -63.32
C ASP A 775 74.84 84.75 -63.27
N LYS A 776 74.93 85.98 -62.72
CA LYS A 776 73.78 86.87 -62.51
C LYS A 776 73.16 87.40 -63.79
N ASP A 777 73.97 87.66 -64.81
CA ASP A 777 73.53 88.28 -66.08
C ASP A 777 72.65 87.35 -66.95
N ILE A 778 72.63 86.03 -66.66
CA ILE A 778 72.00 85.03 -67.52
C ILE A 778 70.49 84.85 -67.25
N ILE A 779 70.02 85.06 -66.01
CA ILE A 779 68.71 84.54 -65.59
C ILE A 779 67.56 85.55 -65.75
N ASP A 780 67.80 86.86 -65.66
CA ASP A 780 66.72 87.87 -65.78
C ASP A 780 66.00 87.82 -67.15
N LEU A 781 66.68 87.33 -68.19
CA LEU A 781 66.11 87.06 -69.52
C LEU A 781 64.97 86.03 -69.52
N ARG A 782 64.83 85.17 -68.50
CA ARG A 782 63.79 84.13 -68.45
C ARG A 782 62.43 84.60 -67.94
N LYS A 783 62.32 85.77 -67.32
CA LYS A 783 61.19 86.09 -66.44
C LYS A 783 59.92 86.62 -67.13
N GLN A 784 60.00 87.05 -68.40
CA GLN A 784 58.92 87.78 -69.08
C GLN A 784 57.86 86.91 -69.78
N LEU A 785 57.92 85.57 -69.71
CA LEU A 785 57.28 84.72 -70.72
C LEU A 785 55.80 84.30 -70.49
N GLN A 786 55.33 84.07 -69.25
CA GLN A 786 54.18 83.16 -69.06
C GLN A 786 53.01 83.61 -68.16
N GLU A 787 52.87 84.90 -67.84
CA GLU A 787 51.74 85.43 -67.07
C GLU A 787 50.34 85.34 -67.76
N GLN A 788 50.25 84.85 -69.00
CA GLN A 788 49.01 84.87 -69.80
C GLN A 788 47.98 83.75 -69.54
N GLN A 789 48.30 82.67 -68.80
CA GLN A 789 47.44 81.46 -68.75
C GLN A 789 46.20 81.50 -67.82
N ARG A 790 45.92 82.61 -67.11
CA ARG A 790 45.19 82.58 -65.82
C ARG A 790 43.66 82.79 -65.81
N VAL A 791 42.96 82.92 -66.94
CA VAL A 791 41.62 83.60 -66.99
C VAL A 791 40.39 82.70 -67.28
N ARG A 792 40.53 81.40 -67.61
CA ARG A 792 39.47 80.69 -68.39
C ARG A 792 38.31 79.95 -67.71
N GLU A 793 38.38 79.45 -66.46
CA GLU A 793 37.51 78.31 -66.04
C GLU A 793 36.35 78.63 -65.06
N MET A 794 35.92 79.89 -64.93
CA MET A 794 35.12 80.37 -63.78
C MET A 794 33.58 80.08 -63.77
N ILE A 795 32.95 79.48 -64.81
CA ILE A 795 31.52 79.76 -65.09
C ILE A 795 30.45 78.65 -64.82
N SER A 796 30.72 77.34 -64.96
CA SER A 796 29.64 76.34 -65.13
C SER A 796 28.98 75.75 -63.86
N GLN A 797 28.48 76.61 -62.96
CA GLN A 797 27.65 76.22 -61.80
C GLN A 797 26.16 75.93 -62.15
N MET A 798 25.41 75.38 -61.18
CA MET A 798 23.94 75.42 -60.96
C MET A 798 22.98 74.63 -61.90
N LEU A 799 22.14 73.73 -61.32
CA LEU A 799 20.70 73.57 -61.64
C LEU A 799 19.88 72.72 -60.61
N ALA A 800 19.51 71.46 -60.87
CA ALA A 800 18.44 70.69 -60.16
C ALA A 800 18.84 69.22 -59.81
N ALA A 801 18.28 68.45 -58.85
CA ALA A 801 17.13 68.52 -57.91
C ALA A 801 15.79 67.81 -58.30
N THR A 802 15.48 66.64 -57.69
CA THR A 802 14.15 65.96 -57.62
C THR A 802 14.05 64.93 -56.47
N SER A 803 12.84 64.43 -56.14
CA SER A 803 12.45 63.74 -54.89
C SER A 803 11.52 62.52 -55.08
N SER A 804 11.51 61.50 -54.17
CA SER A 804 10.30 60.78 -53.65
C SER A 804 10.62 59.48 -52.85
N LYS A 805 9.60 58.96 -52.14
CA LYS A 805 9.51 57.78 -51.24
C LYS A 805 9.50 56.40 -51.95
N PRO A 806 9.50 55.25 -51.24
CA PRO A 806 9.53 55.05 -49.77
C PRO A 806 10.84 54.47 -49.21
#